data_AF-A0A9N8P4V3-F1
#
_entry.id   AF-A0A9N8P4V3-F1
#
_cell.length_a   1.000
_cell.length_b   1.000
_cell.length_c   1.000
_cell.angle_alpha   90.00
_cell.angle_beta   90.00
_cell.angle_gamma   90.00
#
_symmetry.space_group_name_H-M   'P 1'
#
loop_
_entity.id
_entity.type
_entity.pdbx_description
1 polymer ?
#
loop_
_entity_poly.entity_id
_entity_poly.type
_entity_poly.pdbx_seq_one_letter_code
_entity_poly.pdbx_strand_id
1 'polypeptide(L)'
;MSPSATTELGPASGPDVQLKPEETPTHKAPRQHASHEEYQYLDLIRDILEEGEHRPDRTGTGTYSIFAPNQLRFRLSDKNTGKLILPLLTTKRVFLRAVIAELLWFVAGSTTSTPLTEQGIKIWDGNGSREYLDSVGLSHREVGDLGPVYGFQWRHFGAEYKDAKTDYTGQGVDQLAEVVHKLKNNPYDRRIILSAWNPADLKKMALPPCHMFAQFYVSFPKDAPTKADGSKQGTLHSILYQRSCDMGLGVPFNIASYALLTHMLAKVCDLIPGTFTHTMGDAHVYCDHVDALKLQIERVPKDFPELVIEKSDDDLSIDGWRVEDFKVLGYDPHKGIAMKIRRTDYEVDLILHENPNLHPVDLAPYVAQIAEDKWDPKTDQLGYDQDATTIDRFIHEHQDLVILIAAENYARERNAGMSQISDNSAAKNCITVGACGSTRSNDGDRYDPNPEESSTNKAVSSADTARFSSRGPTKPSRDPQGQIVFPDRIKPDVVAPGVAVLPAASRVVSLYDRVRERDGVSSDTDWLFMSGTSMATPLVAGCVALIREALQKNGNQHSSAALVKALLINRAVNYSSLTGAGYDHESGFGRVDVSSTIAMISRSPLSGFVDGGNKLESSSVYDVSALRETLTTAGTWESPAITIFEGRHKLVATLVYPDPPGERLQNNVNLIVRAGNSERHGNMGSEPGFDHTDNVERVIWEDLSSKTVTIVAQVQAFTRVSSEQAFAIAWSIRAM
;
A
#
# COMPACT_ATOMS: atom_id res chain seq x y z
N MET A 1 -49.95 54.37 43.72
CA MET A 1 -50.92 53.59 42.90
C MET A 1 -50.70 52.11 43.20
N SER A 2 -51.74 51.29 43.05
CA SER A 2 -51.75 49.88 43.50
C SER A 2 -50.86 48.95 42.65
N PRO A 3 -50.53 47.73 43.15
CA PRO A 3 -49.47 46.88 42.61
C PRO A 3 -49.96 45.59 41.90
N SER A 4 -49.06 44.88 41.22
CA SER A 4 -49.10 43.42 40.93
C SER A 4 -47.76 42.96 40.31
N ALA A 5 -47.27 41.73 40.46
CA ALA A 5 -47.50 40.71 41.49
C ALA A 5 -46.29 39.73 41.56
N THR A 6 -46.24 38.99 42.66
CA THR A 6 -45.42 37.82 43.03
C THR A 6 -45.14 36.80 41.89
N THR A 7 -44.18 35.85 42.00
CA THR A 7 -43.97 34.93 43.14
C THR A 7 -42.61 34.21 43.10
N GLU A 8 -42.01 33.97 44.27
CA GLU A 8 -40.94 32.97 44.46
C GLU A 8 -41.53 31.56 44.63
N LEU A 9 -40.82 30.52 44.19
CA LEU A 9 -41.05 29.14 44.60
C LEU A 9 -39.70 28.45 44.89
N GLY A 10 -39.66 27.66 45.95
CA GLY A 10 -38.46 27.03 46.50
C GLY A 10 -37.97 25.79 45.74
N PRO A 11 -36.93 25.12 46.25
CA PRO A 11 -36.16 24.13 45.50
C PRO A 11 -36.86 22.79 45.35
N ALA A 12 -36.79 22.21 44.15
CA ALA A 12 -37.13 20.81 43.90
C ALA A 12 -35.86 19.96 43.90
N SER A 13 -35.85 18.92 44.75
CA SER A 13 -34.75 17.95 44.83
C SER A 13 -34.76 16.97 43.65
N GLY A 14 -33.75 17.05 42.79
CA GLY A 14 -33.41 16.02 41.79
C GLY A 14 -32.29 15.11 42.30
N PRO A 15 -32.10 13.90 41.72
CA PRO A 15 -31.12 12.94 42.20
C PRO A 15 -29.68 13.39 41.94
N ASP A 16 -28.83 13.13 42.92
CA ASP A 16 -27.42 13.49 42.96
C ASP A 16 -26.60 12.61 41.98
N VAL A 17 -26.51 13.04 40.72
CA VAL A 17 -25.62 12.41 39.74
C VAL A 17 -24.21 12.91 40.00
N GLN A 18 -23.45 12.12 40.78
CA GLN A 18 -22.00 12.28 40.85
C GLN A 18 -21.40 12.06 39.46
N LEU A 19 -21.14 13.17 38.76
CA LEU A 19 -20.23 13.19 37.63
C LEU A 19 -18.87 12.70 38.14
N LYS A 20 -18.48 11.48 37.75
CA LYS A 20 -17.08 11.07 37.86
C LYS A 20 -16.24 12.12 37.12
N PRO A 21 -15.11 12.59 37.70
CA PRO A 21 -14.17 13.39 36.93
C PRO A 21 -13.78 12.63 35.67
N GLU A 22 -13.82 13.28 34.52
CA GLU A 22 -13.15 12.74 33.32
C GLU A 22 -11.67 12.55 33.67
N GLU A 23 -11.15 11.34 33.45
CA GLU A 23 -9.72 11.08 33.58
C GLU A 23 -9.00 11.89 32.50
N THR A 24 -8.50 13.05 32.90
CA THR A 24 -7.55 13.84 32.09
C THR A 24 -6.39 12.90 31.74
N PRO A 25 -5.94 12.82 30.46
CA PRO A 25 -4.86 11.92 30.08
C PRO A 25 -3.65 12.17 30.98
N THR A 26 -3.33 11.18 31.81
CA THR A 26 -2.31 11.33 32.84
C THR A 26 -0.95 11.28 32.18
N HIS A 27 -0.33 12.45 31.98
CA HIS A 27 1.10 12.53 31.71
C HIS A 27 1.83 11.81 32.84
N LYS A 28 2.28 10.57 32.58
CA LYS A 28 3.11 9.80 33.50
C LYS A 28 4.32 10.65 33.90
N ALA A 29 4.67 10.63 35.19
CA ALA A 29 5.84 11.35 35.68
C ALA A 29 7.10 10.88 34.91
N PRO A 30 8.02 11.79 34.55
CA PRO A 30 9.17 11.44 33.73
C PRO A 30 10.03 10.36 34.39
N ARG A 31 10.44 9.36 33.60
CA ARG A 31 11.26 8.24 34.05
C ARG A 31 12.59 8.78 34.57
N GLN A 32 12.88 8.58 35.86
CA GLN A 32 14.11 9.06 36.49
C GLN A 32 15.30 8.16 36.08
N HIS A 33 15.84 8.42 34.89
CA HIS A 33 17.08 7.82 34.42
C HIS A 33 18.31 8.69 34.80
N ALA A 34 19.50 8.09 34.68
CA ALA A 34 20.76 8.81 34.85
C ALA A 34 20.88 9.93 33.81
N SER A 35 21.71 10.94 34.10
CA SER A 35 21.73 12.27 33.45
C SER A 35 22.12 12.35 31.96
N HIS A 36 22.15 11.23 31.23
CA HIS A 36 22.60 11.21 29.83
C HIS A 36 21.47 11.57 28.85
N GLU A 37 21.74 12.51 27.96
CA GLU A 37 20.75 13.09 27.05
C GLU A 37 20.18 12.08 26.02
N GLU A 38 20.86 10.97 25.73
CA GLU A 38 20.36 9.89 24.85
C GLU A 38 19.11 9.19 25.40
N TYR A 39 18.88 9.22 26.73
CA TYR A 39 17.66 8.66 27.31
C TYR A 39 16.39 9.31 26.76
N GLN A 40 16.40 10.60 26.38
CA GLN A 40 15.25 11.27 25.76
C GLN A 40 14.77 10.54 24.48
N TYR A 41 15.70 10.02 23.67
CA TYR A 41 15.37 9.26 22.47
C TYR A 41 14.88 7.84 22.80
N LEU A 42 15.49 7.18 23.79
CA LEU A 42 15.08 5.84 24.21
C LEU A 42 13.70 5.84 24.90
N ASP A 43 13.43 6.85 25.73
CA ASP A 43 12.14 7.04 26.38
C ASP A 43 11.04 7.33 25.37
N LEU A 44 11.28 8.18 24.36
CA LEU A 44 10.31 8.39 23.30
C LEU A 44 10.02 7.11 22.50
N ILE A 45 11.01 6.25 22.25
CA ILE A 45 10.75 4.93 21.64
C ILE A 45 9.86 4.09 22.56
N ARG A 46 10.12 4.07 23.87
CA ARG A 46 9.28 3.33 24.83
C ARG A 46 7.85 3.87 24.86
N ASP A 47 7.69 5.19 24.91
CA ASP A 47 6.38 5.84 24.88
C ASP A 47 5.59 5.48 23.60
N ILE A 48 6.24 5.49 22.43
CA ILE A 48 5.63 5.08 21.15
C ILE A 48 5.26 3.57 21.15
N LEU A 49 6.10 2.71 21.73
CA LEU A 49 5.84 1.26 21.82
C LEU A 49 4.79 0.89 22.86
N GLU A 50 4.56 1.72 23.89
CA GLU A 50 3.59 1.50 24.96
C GLU A 50 2.21 2.13 24.64
N GLU A 51 2.20 3.36 24.12
CA GLU A 51 1.00 4.22 24.01
C GLU A 51 0.72 4.69 22.56
N GLY A 52 1.58 4.36 21.59
CA GLY A 52 1.45 4.83 20.20
C GLY A 52 0.23 4.26 19.48
N GLU A 53 -0.46 5.10 18.71
CA GLU A 53 -1.53 4.67 17.82
C GLU A 53 -0.95 3.77 16.72
N HIS A 54 -1.54 2.59 16.48
CA HIS A 54 -1.22 1.80 15.29
C HIS A 54 -1.89 2.44 14.07
N ARG A 55 -1.08 3.00 13.16
CA ARG A 55 -1.52 3.72 11.96
C ARG A 55 -1.09 2.97 10.71
N PRO A 56 -1.98 2.75 9.73
CA PRO A 56 -1.55 2.36 8.39
C PRO A 56 -0.68 3.48 7.81
N ASP A 57 0.32 3.11 7.02
CA ASP A 57 1.26 4.06 6.45
C ASP A 57 1.42 3.83 4.94
N ARG A 58 1.99 4.82 4.25
CA ARG A 58 2.20 4.80 2.79
C ARG A 58 3.17 3.72 2.27
N THR A 59 3.71 2.86 3.15
CA THR A 59 4.64 1.78 2.80
C THR A 59 4.06 0.38 3.09
N GLY A 60 2.78 0.29 3.50
CA GLY A 60 2.09 -0.98 3.80
C GLY A 60 2.61 -1.74 5.04
N THR A 61 3.66 -1.23 5.69
CA THR A 61 4.26 -1.86 6.87
C THR A 61 3.46 -1.56 8.13
N GLY A 62 2.80 -0.40 8.17
CA GLY A 62 2.18 0.12 9.37
C GLY A 62 3.21 0.68 10.35
N THR A 63 2.73 1.52 11.25
CA THR A 63 3.55 2.20 12.26
C THR A 63 2.81 2.28 13.59
N TYR A 64 3.56 2.31 14.68
CA TYR A 64 3.11 2.89 15.95
C TYR A 64 3.57 4.34 15.98
N SER A 65 2.69 5.29 16.25
CA SER A 65 3.01 6.73 16.17
C SER A 65 2.41 7.54 17.31
N ILE A 66 3.15 8.58 17.73
CA ILE A 66 2.68 9.64 18.61
C ILE A 66 2.86 10.98 17.89
N PHE A 67 1.80 11.79 17.88
CA PHE A 67 1.83 13.13 17.30
C PHE A 67 2.31 14.17 18.31
N ALA A 68 3.23 15.03 17.87
CA ALA A 68 3.80 16.14 18.64
C ALA A 68 4.33 15.75 20.04
N PRO A 69 5.22 14.73 20.15
CA PRO A 69 5.80 14.34 21.44
C PRO A 69 6.73 15.41 22.01
N ASN A 70 7.18 15.18 23.25
CA ASN A 70 8.16 16.03 23.93
C ASN A 70 9.43 16.24 23.07
N GLN A 71 9.92 17.48 23.04
CA GLN A 71 11.13 17.84 22.31
C GLN A 71 12.37 17.16 22.89
N LEU A 72 13.24 16.63 22.03
CA LEU A 72 14.57 16.16 22.45
C LEU A 72 15.52 17.35 22.49
N ARG A 73 16.36 17.48 23.51
CA ARG A 73 17.34 18.56 23.62
C ARG A 73 18.73 18.05 23.93
N PHE A 74 19.70 18.48 23.12
CA PHE A 74 21.08 18.04 23.20
C PHE A 74 22.03 19.22 23.39
N ARG A 75 23.02 19.07 24.27
CA ARG A 75 24.10 20.03 24.49
C ARG A 75 25.23 19.81 23.48
N LEU A 76 25.68 20.89 22.85
CA LEU A 76 26.68 20.83 21.78
C LEU A 76 28.10 21.19 22.22
N SER A 77 28.29 21.84 23.37
CA SER A 77 29.62 22.06 23.95
C SER A 77 29.61 21.87 25.46
N ASP A 78 30.74 21.43 25.99
CA ASP A 78 30.95 21.46 27.42
C ASP A 78 31.35 22.86 27.89
N LYS A 79 30.49 23.47 28.69
CA LYS A 79 30.66 24.85 29.17
C LYS A 79 31.95 25.06 29.97
N ASN A 80 32.47 24.04 30.65
CA ASN A 80 33.61 24.17 31.55
C ASN A 80 34.94 23.94 30.82
N THR A 81 34.95 23.05 29.83
CA THR A 81 36.17 22.63 29.11
C THR A 81 36.26 23.18 27.68
N GLY A 82 35.17 23.75 27.13
CA GLY A 82 35.08 24.21 25.74
C GLY A 82 34.97 23.08 24.70
N LYS A 83 35.07 21.83 25.13
CA LYS A 83 35.03 20.63 24.27
C LYS A 83 33.72 20.55 23.49
N LEU A 84 33.80 20.36 22.17
CA LEU A 84 32.61 20.17 21.34
C LEU A 84 32.09 18.73 21.48
N ILE A 85 30.77 18.61 21.55
CA ILE A 85 30.04 17.35 21.72
C ILE A 85 29.17 17.16 20.48
N LEU A 86 29.24 15.97 19.88
CA LEU A 86 28.30 15.55 18.86
C LEU A 86 27.31 14.56 19.51
N PRO A 87 25.99 14.83 19.54
CA PRO A 87 24.98 13.88 20.03
C PRO A 87 24.79 12.73 19.03
N LEU A 88 25.83 11.91 18.88
CA LEU A 88 25.87 10.74 18.01
C LEU A 88 25.52 9.52 18.84
N LEU A 89 24.32 8.98 18.64
CA LEU A 89 23.75 7.94 19.50
C LEU A 89 24.67 6.73 19.66
N THR A 90 24.72 6.21 20.87
CA THR A 90 25.66 5.16 21.31
C THR A 90 24.99 3.81 21.51
N THR A 91 23.67 3.77 21.79
CA THR A 91 22.89 2.53 21.89
C THR A 91 22.83 1.75 20.57
N LYS A 92 23.10 2.39 19.44
CA LYS A 92 23.26 1.77 18.13
C LYS A 92 24.24 2.61 17.30
N ARG A 93 25.24 1.96 16.68
CA ARG A 93 26.17 2.62 15.74
C ARG A 93 25.42 3.35 14.60
N VAL A 94 25.63 4.65 14.51
CA VAL A 94 25.12 5.54 13.45
C VAL A 94 26.13 5.62 12.29
N PHE A 95 25.65 5.76 11.05
CA PHE A 95 26.50 5.82 9.85
C PHE A 95 27.09 7.23 9.63
N LEU A 96 27.97 7.66 10.54
CA LEU A 96 28.54 9.01 10.61
C LEU A 96 29.09 9.55 9.27
N ARG A 97 29.78 8.73 8.47
CA ARG A 97 30.32 9.17 7.16
C ARG A 97 29.21 9.63 6.21
N ALA A 98 28.06 8.97 6.24
CA ALA A 98 26.90 9.38 5.46
C ALA A 98 26.26 10.66 6.01
N VAL A 99 26.18 10.83 7.34
CA VAL A 99 25.67 12.05 7.99
C VAL A 99 26.45 13.29 7.54
N ILE A 100 27.78 13.21 7.58
CA ILE A 100 28.65 14.33 7.18
C ILE A 100 28.48 14.60 5.68
N ALA A 101 28.63 13.58 4.83
CA ALA A 101 28.57 13.77 3.38
C ALA A 101 27.20 14.27 2.89
N GLU A 102 26.08 13.80 3.46
CA GLU A 102 24.74 14.29 3.13
C GLU A 102 24.56 15.75 3.57
N LEU A 103 25.03 16.13 4.76
CA LEU A 103 24.98 17.53 5.19
C LEU A 103 25.76 18.44 4.25
N LEU A 104 26.96 18.02 3.82
CA LEU A 104 27.77 18.77 2.86
C LEU A 104 27.10 18.83 1.48
N TRP A 105 26.37 17.79 1.07
CA TRP A 105 25.55 17.75 -0.14
C TRP A 105 24.36 18.73 -0.07
N PHE A 106 23.67 18.82 1.08
CA PHE A 106 22.63 19.84 1.31
C PHE A 106 23.22 21.26 1.28
N VAL A 107 24.35 21.49 1.96
CA VAL A 107 25.04 22.79 1.97
C VAL A 107 25.41 23.20 0.55
N ALA A 108 25.97 22.29 -0.26
CA ALA A 108 26.34 22.55 -1.65
C ALA A 108 25.16 22.79 -2.61
N GLY A 109 23.91 22.72 -2.15
CA GLY A 109 22.72 22.94 -2.98
C GLY A 109 22.42 21.80 -3.96
N SER A 110 23.08 20.65 -3.83
CA SER A 110 22.96 19.55 -4.79
C SER A 110 21.60 18.86 -4.72
N THR A 111 21.17 18.30 -5.84
CA THR A 111 19.87 17.62 -6.01
C THR A 111 19.96 16.25 -6.66
N THR A 112 21.15 15.80 -7.06
CA THR A 112 21.38 14.45 -7.57
C THR A 112 22.00 13.54 -6.51
N SER A 113 21.53 12.31 -6.37
CA SER A 113 22.15 11.33 -5.47
C SER A 113 23.55 10.89 -5.92
N THR A 114 23.92 11.07 -7.20
CA THR A 114 25.14 10.52 -7.80
C THR A 114 26.43 10.76 -6.99
N PRO A 115 26.74 11.97 -6.50
CA PRO A 115 27.98 12.21 -5.73
C PRO A 115 28.03 11.48 -4.38
N LEU A 116 26.87 11.11 -3.82
CA LEU A 116 26.77 10.26 -2.62
C LEU A 116 26.94 8.79 -3.02
N THR A 117 26.26 8.35 -4.08
CA THR A 117 26.35 6.99 -4.62
C THR A 117 27.79 6.61 -5.00
N GLU A 118 28.52 7.51 -5.67
CA GLU A 118 29.94 7.35 -6.06
C GLU A 118 30.87 7.22 -4.85
N GLN A 119 30.53 7.87 -3.75
CA GLN A 119 31.23 7.71 -2.46
C GLN A 119 30.82 6.44 -1.70
N GLY A 120 29.92 5.62 -2.25
CA GLY A 120 29.36 4.42 -1.61
C GLY A 120 28.28 4.70 -0.56
N ILE A 121 27.67 5.88 -0.60
CA ILE A 121 26.63 6.33 0.34
C ILE A 121 25.28 6.24 -0.36
N LYS A 122 24.56 5.15 -0.08
CA LYS A 122 23.38 4.72 -0.85
C LYS A 122 22.03 5.12 -0.25
N ILE A 123 22.02 6.14 0.61
CA ILE A 123 20.82 6.54 1.36
C ILE A 123 19.73 7.15 0.46
N TRP A 124 20.13 7.81 -0.64
CA TRP A 124 19.22 8.37 -1.64
C TRP A 124 19.02 7.49 -2.88
N ASP A 125 19.82 6.42 -3.09
CA ASP A 125 19.73 5.54 -4.28
C ASP A 125 18.31 5.02 -4.51
N GLY A 126 17.58 4.68 -3.44
CA GLY A 126 16.20 4.19 -3.53
C GLY A 126 15.19 5.26 -3.95
N ASN A 127 15.42 6.52 -3.57
CA ASN A 127 14.57 7.66 -3.93
C ASN A 127 15.00 8.34 -5.25
N GLY A 128 16.18 8.01 -5.77
CA GLY A 128 16.65 8.42 -7.09
C GLY A 128 16.49 7.33 -8.16
N SER A 129 15.96 6.15 -7.84
CA SER A 129 15.84 5.04 -8.78
C SER A 129 14.82 5.34 -9.88
N ARG A 130 14.96 4.70 -11.05
CA ARG A 130 14.02 4.85 -12.18
C ARG A 130 12.60 4.50 -11.75
N GLU A 131 12.47 3.35 -11.09
CA GLU A 131 11.22 2.77 -10.61
C GLU A 131 10.50 3.72 -9.63
N TYR A 132 11.25 4.32 -8.69
CA TYR A 132 10.64 5.24 -7.73
C TYR A 132 10.28 6.59 -8.35
N LEU A 133 11.15 7.14 -9.21
CA LEU A 133 10.86 8.40 -9.91
C LEU A 133 9.64 8.26 -10.83
N ASP A 134 9.46 7.12 -11.49
CA ASP A 134 8.24 6.83 -12.27
C ASP A 134 7.00 6.73 -11.38
N SER A 135 7.12 6.02 -10.25
CA SER A 135 6.07 5.87 -9.23
C SER A 135 5.49 7.21 -8.75
N VAL A 136 6.32 8.25 -8.61
CA VAL A 136 5.89 9.58 -8.17
C VAL A 136 5.60 10.56 -9.31
N GLY A 137 5.51 10.07 -10.55
CA GLY A 137 5.17 10.88 -11.74
C GLY A 137 6.32 11.74 -12.29
N LEU A 138 7.56 11.45 -11.90
CA LEU A 138 8.79 12.13 -12.31
C LEU A 138 9.54 11.35 -13.40
N SER A 139 8.81 10.74 -14.35
CA SER A 139 9.37 9.91 -15.43
C SER A 139 10.32 10.65 -16.38
N HIS A 140 10.18 11.97 -16.48
CA HIS A 140 11.04 12.85 -17.25
C HIS A 140 12.40 13.14 -16.60
N ARG A 141 12.62 12.77 -15.32
CA ARG A 141 13.88 12.98 -14.60
C ARG A 141 14.91 11.92 -14.95
N GLU A 142 16.19 12.27 -14.90
CA GLU A 142 17.28 11.29 -14.95
C GLU A 142 17.37 10.49 -13.63
N VAL A 143 17.90 9.27 -13.69
CA VAL A 143 18.18 8.48 -12.49
C VAL A 143 19.15 9.23 -11.58
N GLY A 144 18.76 9.39 -10.32
CA GLY A 144 19.46 10.16 -9.31
C GLY A 144 18.97 11.60 -9.14
N ASP A 145 18.26 12.21 -10.10
CA ASP A 145 17.69 13.56 -9.95
C ASP A 145 16.47 13.54 -9.00
N LEU A 146 16.68 14.02 -7.78
CA LEU A 146 15.67 14.07 -6.72
C LEU A 146 14.73 15.29 -6.87
N GLY A 147 14.97 16.17 -7.84
CA GLY A 147 14.26 17.44 -7.98
C GLY A 147 14.69 18.50 -6.95
N PRO A 148 13.90 19.58 -6.76
CA PRO A 148 14.25 20.73 -5.92
C PRO A 148 14.10 20.45 -4.41
N VAL A 149 14.81 19.44 -3.90
CA VAL A 149 14.78 19.01 -2.48
C VAL A 149 15.63 19.91 -1.59
N TYR A 150 15.75 19.54 -0.31
CA TYR A 150 16.47 20.21 0.80
C TYR A 150 17.52 21.26 0.40
N GLY A 151 18.67 20.85 -0.15
CA GLY A 151 19.79 21.74 -0.45
C GLY A 151 19.45 22.81 -1.47
N PHE A 152 18.71 22.45 -2.53
CA PHE A 152 18.20 23.41 -3.49
C PHE A 152 17.29 24.44 -2.83
N GLN A 153 16.39 24.03 -1.94
CA GLN A 153 15.55 25.00 -1.22
C GLN A 153 16.39 25.86 -0.24
N TRP A 154 17.51 25.36 0.29
CA TRP A 154 18.40 26.14 1.15
C TRP A 154 19.19 27.22 0.38
N ARG A 155 19.64 26.93 -0.84
CA ARG A 155 20.50 27.83 -1.64
C ARG A 155 19.76 28.61 -2.73
N HIS A 156 18.61 28.11 -3.18
CA HIS A 156 17.88 28.57 -4.37
C HIS A 156 16.36 28.61 -4.13
N PHE A 157 15.89 28.98 -2.93
CA PHE A 157 14.46 28.93 -2.60
C PHE A 157 13.61 29.71 -3.61
N GLY A 158 12.61 29.05 -4.20
CA GLY A 158 11.72 29.64 -5.19
C GLY A 158 12.30 29.82 -6.60
N ALA A 159 13.51 29.33 -6.90
CA ALA A 159 14.03 29.24 -8.26
C ALA A 159 13.26 28.20 -9.09
N GLU A 160 13.15 28.41 -10.41
CA GLU A 160 12.51 27.46 -11.31
C GLU A 160 13.43 26.25 -11.56
N TYR A 161 13.12 25.13 -10.92
CA TYR A 161 13.86 23.88 -11.14
C TYR A 161 13.67 23.32 -12.54
N LYS A 162 14.79 22.97 -13.20
CA LYS A 162 14.86 22.29 -14.49
C LYS A 162 15.31 20.84 -14.27
N ASP A 163 16.61 20.66 -14.05
CA ASP A 163 17.28 19.38 -13.82
C ASP A 163 18.42 19.52 -12.79
N ALA A 164 19.06 18.40 -12.43
CA ALA A 164 20.17 18.37 -11.47
C ALA A 164 21.54 18.77 -12.04
N LYS A 165 21.63 19.15 -13.32
CA LYS A 165 22.87 19.55 -14.01
C LYS A 165 22.95 21.05 -14.28
N THR A 166 21.80 21.73 -14.20
CA THR A 166 21.66 23.18 -14.36
C THR A 166 22.41 23.93 -13.24
N ASP A 167 23.14 24.97 -13.62
CA ASP A 167 23.72 25.91 -12.67
C ASP A 167 22.64 26.89 -12.17
N TYR A 168 22.34 26.83 -10.88
CA TYR A 168 21.37 27.69 -10.20
C TYR A 168 22.02 28.88 -9.46
N THR A 169 23.33 29.12 -9.62
CA THR A 169 24.05 30.24 -9.00
C THR A 169 23.33 31.57 -9.23
N GLY A 170 23.02 32.28 -8.14
CA GLY A 170 22.30 33.56 -8.17
C GLY A 170 20.79 33.47 -8.45
N GLN A 171 20.21 32.27 -8.57
CA GLN A 171 18.77 32.07 -8.71
C GLN A 171 18.10 31.78 -7.37
N GLY A 172 16.87 32.28 -7.18
CA GLY A 172 16.09 32.10 -5.95
C GLY A 172 16.66 32.89 -4.76
N VAL A 173 16.38 32.42 -3.55
CA VAL A 173 16.92 32.99 -2.30
C VAL A 173 17.89 32.00 -1.64
N ASP A 174 19.14 32.41 -1.45
CA ASP A 174 20.11 31.68 -0.62
C ASP A 174 19.85 31.96 0.86
N GLN A 175 19.00 31.13 1.45
CA GLN A 175 18.64 31.20 2.87
C GLN A 175 19.84 30.88 3.77
N LEU A 176 20.77 30.02 3.33
CA LEU A 176 21.93 29.65 4.13
C LEU A 176 22.93 30.80 4.23
N ALA A 177 23.18 31.51 3.13
CA ALA A 177 23.98 32.74 3.14
C ALA A 177 23.33 33.84 3.99
N GLU A 178 22.01 34.01 3.91
CA GLU A 178 21.23 34.95 4.74
C GLU A 178 21.30 34.59 6.25
N VAL A 179 21.27 33.30 6.60
CA VAL A 179 21.48 32.83 7.97
C VAL A 179 22.87 33.19 8.47
N VAL A 180 23.93 32.89 7.69
CA VAL A 180 25.32 33.27 8.06
C VAL A 180 25.46 34.79 8.18
N HIS A 181 24.87 35.55 7.27
CA HIS A 181 24.88 37.01 7.32
C HIS A 181 24.23 37.55 8.61
N LYS A 182 23.05 37.06 8.98
CA LYS A 182 22.36 37.45 10.22
C LYS A 182 23.12 37.02 11.46
N LEU A 183 23.68 35.80 11.50
CA LEU A 183 24.46 35.33 12.65
C LEU A 183 25.72 36.20 12.90
N LYS A 184 26.37 36.68 11.84
CA LYS A 184 27.53 37.59 11.94
C LYS A 184 27.13 39.03 12.30
N ASN A 185 26.08 39.58 11.67
CA ASN A 185 25.82 41.02 11.67
C ASN A 185 24.60 41.46 12.49
N ASN A 186 23.64 40.58 12.76
CA ASN A 186 22.44 40.86 13.55
C ASN A 186 22.00 39.63 14.38
N PRO A 187 22.84 39.15 15.32
CA PRO A 187 22.63 37.88 16.04
C PRO A 187 21.39 37.86 16.96
N TYR A 188 20.81 39.03 17.26
CA TYR A 188 19.56 39.14 18.02
C TYR A 188 18.29 39.03 17.16
N ASP A 189 18.42 38.90 15.84
CA ASP A 189 17.25 38.79 14.96
C ASP A 189 16.46 37.51 15.22
N ARG A 190 15.13 37.61 15.11
CA ARG A 190 14.20 36.52 15.42
C ARG A 190 13.75 35.75 14.17
N ARG A 191 14.34 36.02 13.00
CA ARG A 191 14.02 35.46 11.67
C ARG A 191 15.28 34.87 11.01
N ILE A 192 16.17 34.32 11.83
CA ILE A 192 17.29 33.47 11.40
C ILE A 192 16.72 32.06 11.20
N ILE A 193 16.07 31.86 10.05
CA ILE A 193 15.27 30.67 9.71
C ILE A 193 15.77 30.11 8.38
N LEU A 194 15.76 28.78 8.26
CA LEU A 194 16.11 28.02 7.07
C LEU A 194 14.99 27.02 6.78
N SER A 195 14.29 27.15 5.65
CA SER A 195 13.16 26.29 5.27
C SER A 195 13.46 25.46 4.01
N ALA A 196 13.20 24.16 4.07
CA ALA A 196 13.09 23.29 2.90
C ALA A 196 11.63 23.20 2.39
N TRP A 197 10.63 23.64 3.16
CA TRP A 197 9.23 23.47 2.80
C TRP A 197 8.74 24.55 1.84
N ASN A 198 8.61 24.18 0.56
CA ASN A 198 8.09 25.02 -0.51
C ASN A 198 6.87 24.35 -1.17
N PRO A 199 5.63 24.77 -0.83
CA PRO A 199 4.39 24.19 -1.35
C PRO A 199 4.29 24.14 -2.89
N ALA A 200 4.89 25.10 -3.60
CA ALA A 200 4.84 25.16 -5.06
C ALA A 200 5.73 24.09 -5.73
N ASP A 201 6.76 23.61 -5.02
CA ASP A 201 7.73 22.64 -5.53
C ASP A 201 7.50 21.21 -5.03
N LEU A 202 6.61 20.96 -4.05
CA LEU A 202 6.43 19.63 -3.45
C LEU A 202 6.15 18.52 -4.48
N LYS A 203 5.40 18.83 -5.55
CA LYS A 203 5.09 17.89 -6.65
C LYS A 203 6.25 17.63 -7.62
N LYS A 204 7.35 18.40 -7.51
CA LYS A 204 8.56 18.28 -8.34
C LYS A 204 9.66 17.46 -7.65
N MET A 205 9.53 17.24 -6.34
CA MET A 205 10.50 16.57 -5.48
C MET A 205 10.24 15.06 -5.43
N ALA A 206 11.29 14.24 -5.49
CA ALA A 206 11.17 12.79 -5.33
C ALA A 206 10.60 12.40 -3.95
N LEU A 207 10.98 13.15 -2.90
CA LEU A 207 10.41 12.99 -1.55
C LEU A 207 10.22 14.35 -0.88
N PRO A 208 9.01 14.72 -0.42
CA PRO A 208 8.77 15.95 0.32
C PRO A 208 9.61 16.04 1.60
N PRO A 209 10.21 17.19 1.95
CA PRO A 209 11.15 17.32 3.06
C PRO A 209 10.59 16.82 4.39
N CYS A 210 11.31 15.91 5.06
CA CYS A 210 10.96 15.44 6.41
C CYS A 210 11.33 16.49 7.46
N HIS A 211 12.60 16.89 7.50
CA HIS A 211 13.09 18.04 8.28
C HIS A 211 12.79 19.33 7.51
N MET A 212 11.66 19.96 7.87
CA MET A 212 11.02 21.00 7.06
C MET A 212 11.66 22.38 7.22
N PHE A 213 11.96 22.78 8.45
CA PHE A 213 12.64 24.04 8.72
C PHE A 213 13.41 24.00 10.02
N ALA A 214 14.45 24.81 10.11
CA ALA A 214 15.18 25.08 11.34
C ALA A 214 15.20 26.58 11.64
N GLN A 215 15.28 26.92 12.93
CA GLN A 215 15.50 28.28 13.41
C GLN A 215 16.74 28.31 14.30
N PHE A 216 17.50 29.40 14.18
CA PHE A 216 18.70 29.66 14.96
C PHE A 216 18.47 30.83 15.92
N TYR A 217 19.18 30.81 17.05
CA TYR A 217 19.08 31.80 18.11
C TYR A 217 20.43 32.00 18.78
N VAL A 218 20.90 33.24 18.91
CA VAL A 218 22.15 33.55 19.62
C VAL A 218 21.85 34.11 21.00
N SER A 219 22.38 33.48 22.04
CA SER A 219 22.36 34.00 23.41
C SER A 219 23.70 34.64 23.76
N PHE A 220 23.67 35.62 24.68
CA PHE A 220 24.88 36.26 25.21
C PHE A 220 24.88 36.19 26.75
N PRO A 221 25.25 35.03 27.33
CA PRO A 221 25.39 34.87 28.78
C PRO A 221 26.35 35.90 29.39
N LYS A 222 26.12 36.30 30.65
CA LYS A 222 26.98 37.28 31.34
C LYS A 222 28.43 36.79 31.48
N ASP A 223 28.60 35.49 31.61
CA ASP A 223 29.85 34.74 31.73
C ASP A 223 30.41 34.25 30.39
N ALA A 224 29.84 34.67 29.26
CA ALA A 224 30.40 34.38 27.95
C ALA A 224 31.83 34.95 27.80
N PRO A 225 32.72 34.30 27.01
CA PRO A 225 34.02 34.84 26.67
C PRO A 225 33.93 36.26 26.08
N THR A 226 34.93 37.08 26.36
CA THR A 226 35.08 38.40 25.73
C THR A 226 36.00 38.26 24.52
N LYS A 227 35.55 38.72 23.35
CA LYS A 227 36.33 38.75 22.10
C LYS A 227 37.41 39.84 22.16
N ALA A 228 38.34 39.81 21.21
CA ALA A 228 39.45 40.78 21.12
C ALA A 228 38.98 42.25 20.95
N ASP A 229 37.79 42.47 20.39
CA ASP A 229 37.16 43.79 20.23
C ASP A 229 36.40 44.28 21.49
N GLY A 230 36.39 43.49 22.57
CA GLY A 230 35.67 43.79 23.80
C GLY A 230 34.20 43.34 23.82
N SER A 231 33.67 42.82 22.71
CA SER A 231 32.31 42.25 22.65
C SER A 231 32.23 40.89 23.36
N LYS A 232 31.00 40.39 23.60
CA LYS A 232 30.79 39.04 24.12
C LYS A 232 30.63 38.04 22.97
N GLN A 233 31.30 36.89 23.07
CA GLN A 233 31.11 35.79 22.13
C GLN A 233 29.71 35.18 22.33
N GLY A 234 28.91 35.14 21.27
CA GLY A 234 27.56 34.60 21.33
C GLY A 234 27.55 33.08 21.39
N THR A 235 26.52 32.50 22.00
CA THR A 235 26.27 31.05 22.01
C THR A 235 25.12 30.73 21.04
N LEU A 236 25.39 29.92 20.02
CA LEU A 236 24.44 29.54 18.98
C LEU A 236 23.59 28.33 19.41
N HIS A 237 22.28 28.52 19.43
CA HIS A 237 21.29 27.46 19.61
C HIS A 237 20.52 27.25 18.31
N SER A 238 20.05 26.04 18.10
CA SER A 238 19.24 25.66 16.93
C SER A 238 18.04 24.82 17.35
N ILE A 239 16.91 25.03 16.69
CA ILE A 239 15.73 24.17 16.78
C ILE A 239 15.37 23.66 15.38
N LEU A 240 15.08 22.37 15.26
CA LEU A 240 14.55 21.73 14.07
C LEU A 240 13.07 21.40 14.28
N TYR A 241 12.25 21.61 13.25
CA TYR A 241 10.94 20.99 13.12
C TYR A 241 10.94 19.95 12.00
N GLN A 242 10.68 18.69 12.36
CA GLN A 242 10.58 17.55 11.45
C GLN A 242 9.14 17.00 11.48
N ARG A 243 8.44 16.98 10.34
CA ARG A 243 7.02 16.55 10.28
C ARG A 243 6.81 15.06 10.46
N SER A 244 7.82 14.26 10.16
CA SER A 244 7.71 12.81 9.99
C SER A 244 9.05 12.19 10.36
N CYS A 245 9.04 11.37 11.40
CA CYS A 245 10.22 11.04 12.18
C CYS A 245 10.28 9.54 12.42
N ASP A 246 10.91 8.82 11.49
CA ASP A 246 11.28 7.41 11.65
C ASP A 246 12.28 7.32 12.83
N MET A 247 11.80 6.85 13.97
CA MET A 247 12.60 6.67 15.19
C MET A 247 13.64 5.55 15.04
N GLY A 248 13.38 4.58 14.16
CA GLY A 248 14.24 3.44 13.88
C GLY A 248 15.50 3.82 13.11
N LEU A 249 15.39 4.59 12.03
CA LEU A 249 16.52 4.91 11.15
C LEU A 249 16.79 6.41 11.02
N GLY A 250 15.76 7.22 10.74
CA GLY A 250 15.89 8.65 10.42
C GLY A 250 16.37 9.51 11.58
N VAL A 251 15.67 9.48 12.71
CA VAL A 251 15.91 10.40 13.85
C VAL A 251 17.37 10.38 14.38
N PRO A 252 18.03 9.23 14.57
CA PRO A 252 19.46 9.20 14.94
C PRO A 252 20.38 9.91 13.94
N PHE A 253 20.03 9.88 12.65
CA PHE A 253 20.75 10.54 11.57
C PHE A 253 20.47 12.06 11.58
N ASN A 254 19.21 12.45 11.73
CA ASN A 254 18.79 13.85 11.75
C ASN A 254 19.32 14.61 12.97
N ILE A 255 19.40 13.97 14.15
CA ILE A 255 20.02 14.55 15.37
C ILE A 255 21.48 14.90 15.11
N ALA A 256 22.26 13.96 14.58
CA ALA A 256 23.68 14.18 14.29
C ALA A 256 23.89 15.23 13.18
N SER A 257 23.06 15.21 12.13
CA SER A 257 23.14 16.14 11.00
C SER A 257 22.90 17.60 11.42
N TYR A 258 21.79 17.90 12.11
CA TYR A 258 21.51 19.28 12.52
C TYR A 258 22.39 19.76 13.68
N ALA A 259 22.85 18.87 14.56
CA ALA A 259 23.90 19.22 15.53
C ALA A 259 25.20 19.64 14.82
N LEU A 260 25.61 18.91 13.78
CA LEU A 260 26.79 19.21 12.98
C LEU A 260 26.64 20.52 12.18
N LEU A 261 25.46 20.79 11.60
CA LEU A 261 25.17 22.08 10.96
C LEU A 261 25.32 23.25 11.93
N THR A 262 24.85 23.10 13.16
CA THR A 262 24.98 24.12 14.21
C THR A 262 26.45 24.33 14.60
N HIS A 263 27.25 23.27 14.66
CA HIS A 263 28.71 23.36 14.84
C HIS A 263 29.40 24.10 13.69
N MET A 264 29.06 23.79 12.44
CA MET A 264 29.61 24.47 11.24
C MET A 264 29.26 25.97 11.25
N LEU A 265 27.98 26.31 11.44
CA LEU A 265 27.53 27.70 11.50
C LEU A 265 28.17 28.47 12.65
N ALA A 266 28.33 27.84 13.82
CA ALA A 266 29.00 28.45 14.96
C ALA A 266 30.48 28.76 14.68
N LYS A 267 31.22 27.80 14.10
CA LYS A 267 32.63 28.00 13.68
C LYS A 267 32.76 29.12 12.65
N VAL A 268 31.92 29.12 11.61
CA VAL A 268 31.91 30.14 10.54
C VAL A 268 31.59 31.54 11.06
N CYS A 269 30.78 31.65 12.12
CA CYS A 269 30.31 32.93 12.65
C CYS A 269 31.04 33.39 13.93
N ASP A 270 32.08 32.68 14.38
CA ASP A 270 32.77 32.91 15.65
C ASP A 270 31.77 32.98 16.85
N LEU A 271 31.05 31.88 17.01
CA LEU A 271 30.07 31.62 18.07
C LEU A 271 30.38 30.28 18.77
N ILE A 272 29.87 30.11 19.99
CA ILE A 272 29.98 28.88 20.77
C ILE A 272 28.78 27.96 20.47
N PRO A 273 28.95 26.68 20.10
CA PRO A 273 27.84 25.73 19.95
C PRO A 273 27.10 25.49 21.27
N GLY A 274 25.83 25.89 21.35
CA GLY A 274 25.01 25.84 22.55
C GLY A 274 24.19 24.55 22.67
N THR A 275 22.97 24.56 22.14
CA THR A 275 22.05 23.41 22.20
C THR A 275 21.32 23.20 20.87
N PHE A 276 21.16 21.94 20.48
CA PHE A 276 20.23 21.51 19.43
C PHE A 276 18.93 20.99 20.07
N THR A 277 17.78 21.48 19.61
CA THR A 277 16.45 21.00 20.02
C THR A 277 15.73 20.39 18.82
N HIS A 278 15.25 19.16 18.96
CA HIS A 278 14.49 18.45 17.93
C HIS A 278 13.01 18.47 18.28
N THR A 279 12.20 19.16 17.48
CA THR A 279 10.73 19.12 17.52
C THR A 279 10.22 18.20 16.42
N MET A 280 9.31 17.31 16.78
CA MET A 280 8.80 16.26 15.90
C MET A 280 7.29 16.40 15.73
N GLY A 281 6.80 16.16 14.53
CA GLY A 281 5.37 16.06 14.19
C GLY A 281 4.87 14.65 14.44
N ASP A 282 4.70 13.88 13.37
CA ASP A 282 4.45 12.44 13.47
C ASP A 282 5.78 11.73 13.81
N ALA A 283 5.90 11.21 15.04
CA ALA A 283 7.05 10.43 15.49
C ALA A 283 6.66 8.96 15.63
N HIS A 284 7.31 8.10 14.85
CA HIS A 284 6.82 6.73 14.65
C HIS A 284 7.91 5.67 14.62
N VAL A 285 7.48 4.46 14.96
CA VAL A 285 8.21 3.20 14.84
C VAL A 285 7.50 2.34 13.80
N TYR A 286 8.22 1.93 12.75
CA TYR A 286 7.72 0.92 11.81
C TYR A 286 7.47 -0.41 12.52
N CYS A 287 6.37 -1.10 12.19
CA CYS A 287 6.00 -2.35 12.83
C CYS A 287 7.10 -3.44 12.73
N ASP A 288 7.87 -3.47 11.63
CA ASP A 288 8.98 -4.40 11.44
C ASP A 288 10.30 -3.96 12.13
N HIS A 289 10.35 -2.77 12.73
CA HIS A 289 11.46 -2.29 13.56
C HIS A 289 11.23 -2.54 15.05
N VAL A 290 10.02 -2.95 15.47
CA VAL A 290 9.64 -3.09 16.89
C VAL A 290 10.60 -3.96 17.68
N ASP A 291 10.96 -5.15 17.19
CA ASP A 291 11.87 -6.06 17.90
C ASP A 291 13.32 -5.56 17.93
N ALA A 292 13.75 -4.91 16.84
CA ALA A 292 15.05 -4.25 16.77
C ALA A 292 15.17 -3.10 17.78
N LEU A 293 14.08 -2.35 17.98
CA LEU A 293 14.03 -1.23 18.91
C LEU A 293 13.81 -1.65 20.36
N LYS A 294 13.04 -2.73 20.63
CA LYS A 294 13.00 -3.38 21.95
C LYS A 294 14.40 -3.77 22.42
N LEU A 295 15.22 -4.37 21.56
CA LEU A 295 16.64 -4.63 21.85
C LEU A 295 17.48 -3.36 22.04
N GLN A 296 17.14 -2.25 21.36
CA GLN A 296 17.88 -0.99 21.50
C GLN A 296 17.59 -0.29 22.84
N ILE A 297 16.34 -0.26 23.29
CA ILE A 297 15.92 0.42 24.53
C ILE A 297 16.42 -0.26 25.82
N GLU A 298 16.86 -1.52 25.74
CA GLU A 298 17.51 -2.23 26.85
C GLU A 298 19.00 -1.85 27.03
N ARG A 299 19.61 -1.19 26.04
CA ARG A 299 21.03 -0.83 26.08
C ARG A 299 21.24 0.43 26.89
N VAL A 300 22.19 0.37 27.81
CA VAL A 300 22.67 1.56 28.56
C VAL A 300 23.46 2.47 27.59
N PRO A 301 23.10 3.76 27.46
CA PRO A 301 23.90 4.75 26.73
C PRO A 301 25.32 4.85 27.28
N LYS A 302 26.25 5.18 26.39
CA LYS A 302 27.63 5.57 26.72
C LYS A 302 27.80 7.07 26.42
N ASP A 303 28.88 7.66 26.90
CA ASP A 303 29.16 9.08 26.66
C ASP A 303 29.15 9.44 25.17
N PHE A 304 28.56 10.59 24.85
CA PHE A 304 28.61 11.12 23.49
C PHE A 304 30.06 11.48 23.11
N PRO A 305 30.45 11.26 21.84
CA PRO A 305 31.81 11.52 21.41
C PRO A 305 32.12 13.01 21.29
N GLU A 306 33.43 13.28 21.28
CA GLU A 306 33.97 14.60 20.98
C GLU A 306 33.92 14.87 19.47
N LEU A 307 33.60 16.11 19.10
CA LEU A 307 33.82 16.61 17.74
C LEU A 307 35.09 17.47 17.71
N VAL A 308 36.00 17.17 16.80
CA VAL A 308 37.15 18.02 16.48
C VAL A 308 36.99 18.49 15.03
N ILE A 309 37.14 19.79 14.81
CA ILE A 309 36.97 20.44 13.52
C ILE A 309 38.31 21.02 13.08
N GLU A 310 38.87 20.51 11.98
CA GLU A 310 40.22 20.81 11.48
C GLU A 310 40.23 21.70 10.24
N LYS A 311 39.37 22.74 10.20
CA LYS A 311 39.36 23.75 9.14
C LYS A 311 40.16 24.99 9.56
N SER A 312 40.99 25.54 8.64
CA SER A 312 41.75 26.77 8.91
C SER A 312 40.84 27.97 9.10
N ASP A 313 41.30 28.93 9.91
CA ASP A 313 40.57 30.16 10.24
C ASP A 313 40.70 31.27 9.18
N ASP A 314 41.63 31.13 8.22
CA ASP A 314 42.03 32.21 7.30
C ASP A 314 40.97 32.59 6.24
N ASP A 315 40.01 31.70 5.95
CA ASP A 315 38.86 31.97 5.06
C ASP A 315 37.65 31.05 5.39
N LEU A 316 37.04 31.26 6.56
CA LEU A 316 35.90 30.46 7.03
C LEU A 316 34.58 30.80 6.30
N SER A 317 34.35 30.11 5.19
CA SER A 317 33.04 29.99 4.54
C SER A 317 32.21 28.83 5.09
N ILE A 318 30.88 28.89 4.90
CA ILE A 318 29.98 27.74 5.09
C ILE A 318 30.14 26.70 3.95
N ASP A 319 30.72 27.11 2.83
CA ASP A 319 31.01 26.27 1.66
C ASP A 319 32.40 25.61 1.72
N GLY A 320 32.64 24.64 0.83
CA GLY A 320 33.97 24.06 0.63
C GLY A 320 34.52 23.23 1.81
N TRP A 321 33.64 22.62 2.60
CA TRP A 321 33.99 21.65 3.64
C TRP A 321 34.20 20.26 3.06
N ARG A 322 34.97 19.43 3.76
CA ARG A 322 35.26 18.04 3.40
C ARG A 322 34.92 17.11 4.56
N VAL A 323 34.75 15.82 4.28
CA VAL A 323 34.45 14.82 5.32
C VAL A 323 35.61 14.71 6.31
N GLU A 324 36.84 14.89 5.82
CA GLU A 324 38.09 14.82 6.58
C GLU A 324 38.28 16.00 7.54
N ASP A 325 37.57 17.12 7.34
CA ASP A 325 37.60 18.30 8.23
C ASP A 325 36.97 17.98 9.61
N PHE A 326 36.28 16.84 9.76
CA PHE A 326 35.54 16.44 10.96
C PHE A 326 36.07 15.12 11.54
N LYS A 327 36.67 15.19 12.73
CA LYS A 327 37.09 14.00 13.49
C LYS A 327 36.19 13.80 14.69
N VAL A 328 35.74 12.56 14.90
CA VAL A 328 34.88 12.20 16.03
C VAL A 328 35.66 11.26 16.95
N LEU A 329 36.03 11.75 18.14
CA LEU A 329 36.89 11.03 19.09
C LEU A 329 36.08 10.38 20.21
N GLY A 330 36.47 9.16 20.61
CA GLY A 330 35.80 8.42 21.69
C GLY A 330 34.46 7.77 21.32
N TYR A 331 34.10 7.67 20.04
CA TYR A 331 32.84 7.04 19.63
C TYR A 331 32.90 5.50 19.75
N ASP A 332 32.48 5.00 20.91
CA ASP A 332 32.40 3.56 21.25
C ASP A 332 30.93 3.07 21.33
N PRO A 333 30.13 3.11 20.24
CA PRO A 333 28.75 2.67 20.29
C PRO A 333 28.63 1.16 20.44
N HIS A 334 27.50 0.72 20.99
CA HIS A 334 27.04 -0.66 20.87
C HIS A 334 26.95 -1.09 19.40
N LYS A 335 27.04 -2.41 19.16
CA LYS A 335 26.98 -3.01 17.81
C LYS A 335 25.73 -2.53 17.06
N GLY A 336 25.86 -2.26 15.76
CA GLY A 336 24.74 -1.90 14.91
C GLY A 336 23.61 -2.93 14.98
N ILE A 337 22.37 -2.44 14.87
CA ILE A 337 21.15 -3.24 14.79
C ILE A 337 20.63 -3.06 13.36
N ALA A 338 20.39 -4.16 12.66
CA ALA A 338 19.87 -4.10 11.30
C ALA A 338 18.37 -3.78 11.33
N MET A 339 17.98 -2.74 10.59
CA MET A 339 16.59 -2.35 10.32
C MET A 339 16.48 -2.04 8.83
N LYS A 340 15.37 -2.42 8.20
CA LYS A 340 15.16 -2.18 6.76
C LYS A 340 14.77 -0.72 6.55
N ILE A 341 15.43 -0.03 5.63
CA ILE A 341 14.94 1.26 5.12
C ILE A 341 13.64 0.97 4.39
N ARG A 342 12.51 1.47 4.91
CA ARG A 342 11.22 1.34 4.24
C ARG A 342 11.11 2.37 3.13
N ARG A 343 11.10 1.86 1.91
CA ARG A 343 10.88 2.66 0.69
C ARG A 343 9.37 2.77 0.47
N THR A 344 9.00 3.52 -0.55
CA THR A 344 7.69 3.33 -1.20
C THR A 344 7.81 2.10 -2.10
N ASP A 345 8.09 0.95 -1.49
CA ASP A 345 7.87 -0.32 -2.14
C ASP A 345 6.34 -0.45 -2.25
N TYR A 346 5.81 -0.67 -3.45
CA TYR A 346 4.40 -1.02 -3.62
C TYR A 346 4.23 -2.48 -3.20
N GLU A 347 4.37 -2.75 -1.89
CA GLU A 347 3.72 -3.93 -1.31
C GLU A 347 2.23 -3.79 -1.59
N VAL A 348 1.63 -4.84 -2.14
CA VAL A 348 0.29 -4.84 -2.70
C VAL A 348 -0.72 -4.86 -1.56
N ASP A 349 -1.00 -3.70 -0.99
CA ASP A 349 -2.09 -3.54 -0.04
C ASP A 349 -3.45 -3.56 -0.76
N LEU A 350 -4.32 -4.42 -0.25
CA LEU A 350 -5.68 -4.62 -0.73
C LEU A 350 -6.55 -3.41 -0.36
N ILE A 351 -6.96 -2.64 -1.36
CA ILE A 351 -7.99 -1.61 -1.18
C ILE A 351 -9.35 -2.29 -1.01
N LEU A 352 -9.69 -2.64 0.23
CA LEU A 352 -11.09 -2.77 0.65
C LEU A 352 -11.60 -1.37 1.00
N HIS A 353 -12.20 -0.69 0.02
CA HIS A 353 -12.75 0.65 0.22
C HIS A 353 -14.17 0.56 0.78
N GLU A 354 -14.33 0.77 2.09
CA GLU A 354 -15.44 1.58 2.57
C GLU A 354 -14.94 3.03 2.56
N ASN A 355 -15.60 3.93 1.80
CA ASN A 355 -15.14 5.32 1.65
C ASN A 355 -16.06 6.28 2.41
N PRO A 356 -15.62 6.91 3.53
CA PRO A 356 -16.47 7.80 4.31
C PRO A 356 -16.72 9.18 3.70
N ASN A 357 -16.02 9.55 2.61
CA ASN A 357 -16.01 10.92 2.07
C ASN A 357 -16.42 11.03 0.59
N LEU A 358 -17.10 10.01 0.03
CA LEU A 358 -17.97 10.21 -1.12
C LEU A 358 -19.24 10.95 -0.65
N HIS A 359 -19.17 12.28 -0.57
CA HIS A 359 -20.36 13.09 -0.32
C HIS A 359 -21.33 13.03 -1.51
N PRO A 360 -22.65 12.98 -1.26
CA PRO A 360 -23.64 12.63 -2.28
C PRO A 360 -23.80 13.76 -3.30
N VAL A 361 -23.50 13.47 -4.56
CA VAL A 361 -23.93 14.29 -5.70
C VAL A 361 -25.26 13.72 -6.19
N ASP A 362 -26.33 14.48 -5.94
CA ASP A 362 -27.73 14.34 -6.39
C ASP A 362 -28.16 13.01 -7.04
N LEU A 363 -28.83 12.15 -6.25
CA LEU A 363 -29.55 10.97 -6.74
C LEU A 363 -31.04 10.97 -6.37
N ALA A 364 -31.84 11.68 -7.18
CA ALA A 364 -33.28 11.41 -7.42
C ALA A 364 -33.80 12.27 -8.59
N PRO A 365 -34.86 11.86 -9.31
CA PRO A 365 -35.23 10.49 -9.68
C PRO A 365 -35.59 10.37 -11.18
N TYR A 366 -35.02 9.39 -11.90
CA TYR A 366 -35.58 8.97 -13.20
C TYR A 366 -35.69 7.45 -13.31
N VAL A 367 -36.72 7.03 -14.03
CA VAL A 367 -37.22 5.65 -14.13
C VAL A 367 -37.05 5.18 -15.57
N ALA A 368 -36.40 4.04 -15.81
CA ALA A 368 -36.87 2.93 -16.66
C ALA A 368 -35.77 1.89 -17.00
N GLN A 369 -36.09 0.61 -16.75
CA GLN A 369 -35.87 -0.55 -17.65
C GLN A 369 -34.51 -0.82 -18.34
N ILE A 370 -33.95 -2.01 -18.08
CA ILE A 370 -33.50 -3.04 -19.07
C ILE A 370 -32.23 -2.79 -19.92
N ALA A 371 -31.31 -3.75 -20.17
CA ALA A 371 -30.85 -4.97 -19.46
C ALA A 371 -29.95 -5.87 -20.35
N GLU A 372 -29.00 -6.66 -19.77
CA GLU A 372 -28.46 -7.97 -20.25
C GLU A 372 -27.09 -8.38 -19.66
N ASP A 373 -26.81 -9.70 -19.57
CA ASP A 373 -25.46 -10.24 -19.28
C ASP A 373 -25.20 -11.64 -19.90
N LYS A 374 -25.68 -11.83 -21.15
CA LYS A 374 -24.77 -11.98 -22.28
C LYS A 374 -24.68 -10.60 -22.96
N TRP A 375 -23.72 -10.32 -23.82
CA TRP A 375 -23.74 -9.06 -24.58
C TRP A 375 -24.74 -9.06 -25.79
N ASP A 376 -25.86 -9.79 -25.65
CA ASP A 376 -27.08 -9.79 -26.48
C ASP A 376 -28.06 -8.73 -25.90
N PRO A 377 -29.05 -8.17 -26.63
CA PRO A 377 -30.02 -7.21 -26.05
C PRO A 377 -31.46 -7.77 -25.82
N LYS A 378 -31.65 -8.87 -25.08
CA LYS A 378 -32.93 -9.61 -24.89
C LYS A 378 -33.28 -10.17 -23.48
N THR A 379 -32.45 -10.13 -22.43
CA THR A 379 -32.64 -10.94 -21.18
C THR A 379 -33.05 -10.23 -19.84
N ASP A 380 -33.49 -8.97 -19.83
CA ASP A 380 -34.21 -8.36 -18.67
C ASP A 380 -33.49 -8.27 -17.27
N GLN A 381 -32.15 -8.45 -17.17
CA GLN A 381 -31.34 -8.24 -15.94
C GLN A 381 -30.52 -6.91 -15.89
N LEU A 382 -30.33 -6.31 -14.69
CA LEU A 382 -29.53 -5.07 -14.49
C LEU A 382 -28.09 -5.18 -15.03
N GLY A 383 -27.61 -4.10 -15.67
CA GLY A 383 -26.47 -4.11 -16.59
C GLY A 383 -25.31 -3.17 -16.26
N TYR A 384 -24.30 -3.22 -17.13
CA TYR A 384 -23.05 -2.48 -17.09
C TYR A 384 -23.28 -0.96 -17.09
N ASP A 385 -22.81 -0.27 -16.04
CA ASP A 385 -23.12 1.13 -15.75
C ASP A 385 -21.86 2.04 -15.73
N GLN A 386 -21.98 3.24 -15.16
CA GLN A 386 -20.86 4.17 -15.04
C GLN A 386 -19.79 3.69 -14.05
N ASP A 387 -20.15 2.97 -12.99
CA ASP A 387 -19.18 2.46 -12.02
C ASP A 387 -18.45 1.23 -12.58
N ALA A 388 -19.17 0.29 -13.21
CA ALA A 388 -18.56 -0.81 -13.98
C ALA A 388 -17.64 -0.28 -15.10
N THR A 389 -18.07 0.78 -15.81
CA THR A 389 -17.24 1.51 -16.80
C THR A 389 -15.96 2.08 -16.21
N THR A 390 -16.03 2.58 -14.97
CA THR A 390 -14.88 3.16 -14.28
C THR A 390 -13.90 2.07 -13.85
N ILE A 391 -14.42 0.96 -13.30
CA ILE A 391 -13.63 -0.22 -12.90
C ILE A 391 -12.90 -0.82 -14.10
N ASP A 392 -13.61 -1.07 -15.21
CA ASP A 392 -13.00 -1.71 -16.39
C ASP A 392 -11.98 -0.82 -17.08
N ARG A 393 -12.24 0.49 -17.17
CA ARG A 393 -11.25 1.48 -17.65
C ARG A 393 -10.00 1.47 -16.78
N PHE A 394 -10.19 1.52 -15.46
CA PHE A 394 -9.08 1.61 -14.52
C PHE A 394 -8.20 0.35 -14.58
N ILE A 395 -8.76 -0.86 -14.60
CA ILE A 395 -7.96 -2.10 -14.70
C ILE A 395 -7.34 -2.26 -16.10
N HIS A 396 -7.99 -1.79 -17.16
CA HIS A 396 -7.41 -1.78 -18.51
C HIS A 396 -6.18 -0.85 -18.60
N GLU A 397 -6.22 0.30 -17.93
CA GLU A 397 -5.13 1.29 -17.85
C GLU A 397 -4.05 0.91 -16.81
N HIS A 398 -4.43 0.20 -15.74
CA HIS A 398 -3.60 -0.24 -14.61
C HIS A 398 -3.62 -1.78 -14.47
N GLN A 399 -3.03 -2.45 -15.46
CA GLN A 399 -3.09 -3.92 -15.61
C GLN A 399 -2.43 -4.69 -14.46
N ASP A 400 -1.64 -4.04 -13.61
CA ASP A 400 -0.98 -4.59 -12.42
C ASP A 400 -1.84 -4.51 -11.14
N LEU A 401 -3.05 -3.94 -11.19
CA LEU A 401 -3.98 -3.85 -10.05
C LEU A 401 -5.14 -4.85 -10.16
N VAL A 402 -5.31 -5.69 -9.14
CA VAL A 402 -6.49 -6.57 -9.00
C VAL A 402 -7.54 -5.92 -8.12
N ILE A 403 -8.75 -5.77 -8.65
CA ILE A 403 -9.95 -5.38 -7.88
C ILE A 403 -10.80 -6.64 -7.64
N LEU A 404 -11.19 -6.86 -6.38
CA LEU A 404 -12.16 -7.88 -6.01
C LEU A 404 -13.47 -7.21 -5.58
N ILE A 405 -14.60 -7.78 -5.99
CA ILE A 405 -15.93 -7.25 -5.69
C ILE A 405 -16.78 -8.38 -5.11
N ALA A 406 -17.39 -8.14 -3.95
CA ALA A 406 -18.37 -9.07 -3.39
C ALA A 406 -19.60 -9.09 -4.29
N ALA A 407 -20.10 -10.25 -4.69
CA ALA A 407 -21.41 -10.34 -5.33
C ALA A 407 -22.49 -9.92 -4.31
N GLU A 408 -22.94 -8.66 -4.39
CA GLU A 408 -23.86 -8.05 -3.41
C GLU A 408 -25.32 -8.48 -3.58
N ASN A 409 -26.14 -8.09 -2.59
CA ASN A 409 -27.58 -8.31 -2.54
C ASN A 409 -28.36 -7.01 -2.52
N TYR A 410 -28.65 -6.43 -3.68
CA TYR A 410 -29.60 -5.32 -3.75
C TYR A 410 -31.02 -5.80 -4.09
N ALA A 411 -31.80 -6.08 -3.04
CA ALA A 411 -33.24 -6.23 -3.14
C ALA A 411 -33.92 -4.87 -2.89
N ARG A 412 -34.08 -4.05 -3.93
CA ARG A 412 -34.91 -2.83 -3.81
C ARG A 412 -36.40 -3.17 -3.95
N GLU A 413 -37.17 -2.73 -2.96
CA GLU A 413 -38.61 -2.94 -2.90
C GLU A 413 -39.35 -2.23 -4.06
N ARG A 414 -39.77 -2.99 -5.08
CA ARG A 414 -41.14 -2.97 -5.67
C ARG A 414 -41.24 -3.93 -6.87
N ASN A 415 -41.92 -5.05 -6.66
CA ASN A 415 -42.59 -5.85 -7.70
C ASN A 415 -41.77 -6.32 -8.93
N ALA A 416 -40.66 -7.04 -8.70
CA ALA A 416 -40.19 -8.09 -9.61
C ALA A 416 -39.39 -9.14 -8.82
N GLY A 417 -39.41 -10.41 -9.26
CA GLY A 417 -38.91 -11.53 -8.46
C GLY A 417 -37.49 -11.97 -8.74
N MET A 418 -36.67 -12.00 -7.68
CA MET A 418 -35.42 -12.77 -7.48
C MET A 418 -34.12 -12.30 -8.17
N SER A 419 -33.05 -12.36 -7.37
CA SER A 419 -31.65 -12.66 -7.75
C SER A 419 -31.01 -11.75 -8.80
N GLN A 420 -30.25 -10.74 -8.36
CA GLN A 420 -29.32 -9.92 -9.17
C GLN A 420 -28.10 -9.53 -8.32
N ILE A 421 -26.92 -9.37 -8.94
CA ILE A 421 -25.72 -8.77 -8.32
C ILE A 421 -25.75 -7.24 -8.53
N SER A 422 -25.00 -6.48 -7.73
CA SER A 422 -24.91 -5.02 -7.91
C SER A 422 -24.15 -4.64 -9.17
N ASP A 423 -24.40 -3.44 -9.69
CA ASP A 423 -23.91 -2.97 -10.99
C ASP A 423 -22.37 -2.99 -11.07
N ASN A 424 -21.69 -2.61 -9.99
CA ASN A 424 -20.23 -2.75 -9.80
C ASN A 424 -19.70 -4.17 -10.05
N SER A 425 -20.48 -5.19 -9.66
CA SER A 425 -20.12 -6.61 -9.78
C SER A 425 -20.15 -7.12 -11.23
N ALA A 426 -20.67 -6.33 -12.17
CA ALA A 426 -20.75 -6.62 -13.61
C ALA A 426 -19.49 -6.25 -14.41
N ALA A 427 -18.49 -5.60 -13.80
CA ALA A 427 -17.25 -5.26 -14.47
C ALA A 427 -16.51 -6.51 -14.99
N LYS A 428 -16.02 -6.45 -16.23
CA LYS A 428 -15.33 -7.55 -16.95
C LYS A 428 -13.97 -7.87 -16.35
N ASN A 429 -13.26 -6.82 -15.92
CA ASN A 429 -11.84 -6.88 -15.57
C ASN A 429 -11.60 -7.14 -14.06
N CYS A 430 -12.64 -7.09 -13.22
CA CYS A 430 -12.54 -7.41 -11.80
C CYS A 430 -12.69 -8.93 -11.52
N ILE A 431 -12.47 -9.32 -10.27
CA ILE A 431 -12.80 -10.64 -9.72
C ILE A 431 -14.03 -10.52 -8.82
N THR A 432 -15.19 -10.91 -9.33
CA THR A 432 -16.45 -10.97 -8.59
C THR A 432 -16.50 -12.26 -7.75
N VAL A 433 -16.78 -12.16 -6.46
CA VAL A 433 -16.67 -13.26 -5.49
C VAL A 433 -18.02 -13.67 -4.89
N GLY A 434 -18.35 -14.96 -4.99
CA GLY A 434 -19.47 -15.62 -4.31
C GLY A 434 -19.06 -16.34 -3.02
N ALA A 435 -20.05 -16.73 -2.21
CA ALA A 435 -19.89 -17.51 -0.97
C ALA A 435 -20.35 -18.99 -1.09
N CYS A 436 -19.62 -19.92 -0.50
CA CYS A 436 -20.03 -21.32 -0.31
C CYS A 436 -19.98 -21.72 1.17
N GLY A 437 -20.47 -22.93 1.48
CA GLY A 437 -20.30 -23.55 2.79
C GLY A 437 -18.83 -23.70 3.20
N SER A 438 -18.60 -23.76 4.51
CA SER A 438 -17.27 -23.95 5.10
C SER A 438 -17.03 -25.43 5.45
N THR A 439 -15.82 -25.93 5.21
CA THR A 439 -15.35 -27.26 5.66
C THR A 439 -14.68 -27.23 7.04
N ARG A 440 -14.49 -26.05 7.65
CA ARG A 440 -13.73 -25.90 8.90
C ARG A 440 -14.57 -26.38 10.09
N SER A 441 -13.96 -27.18 10.98
CA SER A 441 -14.51 -27.45 12.31
C SER A 441 -14.37 -26.20 13.18
N ASN A 442 -15.47 -25.72 13.76
CA ASN A 442 -15.49 -24.51 14.58
C ASN A 442 -15.00 -24.75 16.03
N ASP A 443 -13.89 -25.46 16.19
CA ASP A 443 -13.13 -25.67 17.44
C ASP A 443 -13.93 -26.15 18.69
N GLY A 444 -15.16 -26.64 18.50
CA GLY A 444 -16.07 -27.12 19.54
C GLY A 444 -17.38 -26.33 19.68
N ASP A 445 -17.43 -25.14 19.07
CA ASP A 445 -18.60 -24.26 19.12
C ASP A 445 -19.74 -24.73 18.22
N ARG A 446 -20.96 -24.58 18.73
CA ARG A 446 -22.16 -25.17 18.16
C ARG A 446 -22.78 -24.25 17.11
N TYR A 447 -22.55 -24.61 15.85
CA TYR A 447 -23.46 -24.23 14.76
C TYR A 447 -24.86 -24.79 15.06
N ASP A 448 -25.87 -23.92 15.12
CA ASP A 448 -27.26 -24.31 15.30
C ASP A 448 -28.07 -24.01 14.02
N PRO A 449 -28.26 -25.00 13.14
CA PRO A 449 -29.13 -24.87 11.98
C PRO A 449 -30.59 -24.97 12.43
N ASN A 450 -31.11 -23.95 13.12
CA ASN A 450 -32.51 -23.91 13.52
C ASN A 450 -33.40 -23.87 12.24
N PRO A 451 -34.12 -24.94 11.88
CA PRO A 451 -34.74 -25.03 10.55
C PRO A 451 -36.03 -24.21 10.43
N GLU A 452 -36.67 -23.88 11.56
CA GLU A 452 -38.07 -23.44 11.59
C GLU A 452 -38.26 -21.90 11.54
N GLU A 453 -37.22 -21.11 11.83
CA GLU A 453 -37.30 -19.64 11.78
C GLU A 453 -36.64 -19.02 10.53
N SER A 454 -35.93 -19.78 9.70
CA SER A 454 -35.22 -19.20 8.54
C SER A 454 -36.14 -19.08 7.31
N SER A 455 -36.63 -17.87 7.04
CA SER A 455 -37.17 -17.48 5.72
C SER A 455 -36.10 -17.40 4.62
N THR A 456 -34.86 -17.82 4.92
CA THR A 456 -33.66 -17.73 4.08
C THR A 456 -32.92 -19.06 4.10
N ASN A 457 -33.13 -19.90 3.07
CA ASN A 457 -32.46 -21.20 2.93
C ASN A 457 -30.92 -21.03 2.88
N LYS A 458 -30.22 -21.33 3.98
CA LYS A 458 -28.75 -21.33 4.06
C LYS A 458 -28.15 -22.58 3.39
N ALA A 459 -26.84 -22.58 3.17
CA ALA A 459 -26.08 -23.78 2.82
C ALA A 459 -26.18 -24.79 3.98
N VAL A 460 -26.56 -26.04 3.69
CA VAL A 460 -26.67 -27.14 4.68
C VAL A 460 -25.44 -28.05 4.69
N SER A 461 -24.53 -27.90 3.71
CA SER A 461 -23.25 -28.59 3.69
C SER A 461 -22.10 -27.70 3.22
N SER A 462 -20.87 -28.15 3.48
CA SER A 462 -19.63 -27.55 2.97
C SER A 462 -19.45 -27.71 1.45
N ALA A 463 -20.31 -28.50 0.80
CA ALA A 463 -20.42 -28.68 -0.64
C ALA A 463 -21.41 -27.70 -1.30
N ASP A 464 -22.19 -26.93 -0.53
CA ASP A 464 -23.26 -26.10 -1.08
C ASP A 464 -22.79 -24.67 -1.41
N THR A 465 -23.22 -24.13 -2.55
CA THR A 465 -23.18 -22.68 -2.81
C THR A 465 -24.20 -21.97 -1.93
N ALA A 466 -23.83 -20.84 -1.30
CA ALA A 466 -24.77 -20.10 -0.46
C ALA A 466 -25.89 -19.49 -1.33
N ARG A 467 -27.16 -19.75 -0.98
CA ARG A 467 -28.28 -19.33 -1.83
C ARG A 467 -28.55 -17.82 -1.80
N PHE A 468 -27.98 -17.12 -0.83
CA PHE A 468 -28.32 -15.74 -0.54
C PHE A 468 -27.57 -14.69 -1.38
N SER A 469 -26.65 -15.04 -2.28
CA SER A 469 -26.03 -14.11 -3.26
C SER A 469 -25.15 -14.86 -4.28
N SER A 470 -24.50 -15.92 -3.81
CA SER A 470 -23.44 -16.66 -4.50
C SER A 470 -23.86 -17.48 -5.72
N ARG A 471 -25.14 -17.39 -6.08
CA ARG A 471 -25.69 -17.98 -7.29
C ARG A 471 -25.59 -17.04 -8.48
N GLY A 472 -25.27 -15.76 -8.26
CA GLY A 472 -25.60 -14.73 -9.24
C GLY A 472 -27.12 -14.71 -9.56
N PRO A 473 -27.52 -14.13 -10.68
CA PRO A 473 -28.88 -14.19 -11.19
C PRO A 473 -29.15 -15.48 -11.99
N THR A 474 -28.82 -16.66 -11.45
CA THR A 474 -29.26 -17.93 -12.04
C THR A 474 -30.73 -18.21 -11.71
N LYS A 475 -31.63 -17.41 -12.27
CA LYS A 475 -32.95 -17.91 -12.65
C LYS A 475 -32.87 -18.28 -14.12
N PRO A 476 -32.41 -19.50 -14.48
CA PRO A 476 -32.27 -19.88 -15.87
C PRO A 476 -33.59 -19.68 -16.60
N SER A 477 -33.54 -18.99 -17.73
CA SER A 477 -34.67 -18.79 -18.61
C SER A 477 -35.25 -20.14 -19.01
N ARG A 478 -36.53 -20.38 -18.67
CA ARG A 478 -37.25 -21.61 -19.00
C ARG A 478 -38.22 -21.40 -20.13
N ASP A 479 -38.31 -22.37 -21.04
CA ASP A 479 -39.37 -22.38 -22.06
C ASP A 479 -40.74 -22.62 -21.40
N PRO A 480 -41.85 -22.43 -22.14
CA PRO A 480 -43.19 -22.74 -21.63
C PRO A 480 -43.40 -24.22 -21.23
N GLN A 481 -42.46 -25.11 -21.51
CA GLN A 481 -42.45 -26.53 -21.15
C GLN A 481 -41.56 -26.82 -19.92
N GLY A 482 -40.89 -25.81 -19.37
CA GLY A 482 -40.04 -25.88 -18.18
C GLY A 482 -38.58 -26.28 -18.43
N GLN A 483 -38.14 -26.48 -19.68
CA GLN A 483 -36.74 -26.75 -20.03
C GLN A 483 -35.91 -25.47 -19.99
N ILE A 484 -34.62 -25.59 -19.68
CA ILE A 484 -33.69 -24.44 -19.64
C ILE A 484 -33.26 -24.10 -21.07
N VAL A 485 -33.39 -22.84 -21.47
CA VAL A 485 -33.23 -22.38 -22.87
C VAL A 485 -31.98 -21.52 -23.07
N PHE A 486 -31.56 -20.78 -22.04
CA PHE A 486 -30.38 -19.92 -22.07
C PHE A 486 -29.57 -20.09 -20.77
N PRO A 487 -28.22 -20.16 -20.86
CA PRO A 487 -27.35 -19.98 -19.71
C PRO A 487 -27.21 -18.48 -19.44
N ASP A 488 -27.85 -18.02 -18.37
CA ASP A 488 -27.91 -16.60 -18.00
C ASP A 488 -26.83 -16.24 -16.94
N ARG A 489 -26.02 -15.23 -17.26
CA ARG A 489 -24.94 -14.56 -16.47
C ARG A 489 -23.81 -15.40 -15.88
N ILE A 490 -22.59 -15.10 -16.34
CA ILE A 490 -21.34 -15.81 -16.02
C ILE A 490 -20.62 -15.14 -14.82
N LYS A 491 -21.36 -14.89 -13.72
CA LYS A 491 -20.82 -14.28 -12.49
C LYS A 491 -21.49 -14.90 -11.25
N PRO A 492 -20.79 -15.04 -10.10
CA PRO A 492 -19.42 -14.58 -9.81
C PRO A 492 -18.33 -15.40 -10.52
N ASP A 493 -17.13 -14.84 -10.70
CA ASP A 493 -16.01 -15.55 -11.33
C ASP A 493 -15.52 -16.73 -10.47
N VAL A 494 -15.52 -16.57 -9.13
CA VAL A 494 -15.14 -17.62 -8.17
C VAL A 494 -16.01 -17.59 -6.92
N VAL A 495 -16.02 -18.69 -6.17
CA VAL A 495 -16.62 -18.76 -4.83
C VAL A 495 -15.60 -19.14 -3.75
N ALA A 496 -15.85 -18.72 -2.52
CA ALA A 496 -15.04 -19.06 -1.35
C ALA A 496 -15.92 -19.31 -0.10
N PRO A 497 -15.42 -20.00 0.94
CA PRO A 497 -16.14 -20.15 2.19
C PRO A 497 -16.62 -18.81 2.76
N GLY A 498 -17.94 -18.67 2.95
CA GLY A 498 -18.57 -17.42 3.38
C GLY A 498 -19.91 -17.63 4.09
N VAL A 499 -20.17 -18.85 4.60
CA VAL A 499 -21.32 -19.19 5.43
C VAL A 499 -20.82 -19.68 6.77
N ALA A 500 -21.37 -19.12 7.86
CA ALA A 500 -20.96 -19.41 9.25
C ALA A 500 -19.43 -19.35 9.43
N VAL A 501 -18.81 -18.30 8.88
CA VAL A 501 -17.41 -17.95 9.17
C VAL A 501 -17.36 -17.33 10.57
N LEU A 502 -16.27 -17.56 11.30
CA LEU A 502 -16.04 -17.02 12.64
C LEU A 502 -14.95 -15.92 12.60
N PRO A 503 -15.27 -14.69 12.13
CA PRO A 503 -14.37 -13.55 12.26
C PRO A 503 -14.28 -13.01 13.70
N ALA A 504 -13.25 -12.22 13.94
CA ALA A 504 -13.12 -11.45 15.17
C ALA A 504 -14.23 -10.39 15.26
N ALA A 505 -14.81 -10.24 16.44
CA ALA A 505 -15.88 -9.29 16.70
C ALA A 505 -15.35 -7.84 16.70
N SER A 506 -16.01 -6.95 15.95
CA SER A 506 -15.74 -5.52 16.06
C SER A 506 -16.05 -5.04 17.48
N ARG A 507 -15.10 -4.29 18.07
CA ARG A 507 -15.27 -3.73 19.43
C ARG A 507 -16.44 -2.75 19.54
N VAL A 508 -16.93 -2.23 18.42
CA VAL A 508 -18.11 -1.35 18.33
C VAL A 508 -19.43 -2.11 18.50
N VAL A 509 -19.48 -3.40 18.15
CA VAL A 509 -20.67 -4.24 18.32
C VAL A 509 -20.84 -4.58 19.80
N SER A 510 -22.04 -4.36 20.35
CA SER A 510 -22.31 -4.58 21.77
C SER A 510 -22.20 -6.06 22.14
N LEU A 511 -21.81 -6.37 23.38
CA LEU A 511 -21.75 -7.75 23.88
C LEU A 511 -23.11 -8.47 23.78
N TYR A 512 -24.22 -7.72 23.81
CA TYR A 512 -25.55 -8.28 23.62
C TYR A 512 -25.78 -8.74 22.18
N ASP A 513 -25.37 -7.92 21.20
CA ASP A 513 -25.55 -8.22 19.78
C ASP A 513 -24.60 -9.34 19.32
N ARG A 514 -23.34 -9.35 19.78
CA ARG A 514 -22.36 -10.43 19.49
C ARG A 514 -22.84 -11.83 19.86
N VAL A 515 -23.68 -11.93 20.90
CA VAL A 515 -24.18 -13.21 21.44
C VAL A 515 -25.52 -13.61 20.82
N ARG A 516 -26.17 -12.73 20.03
CA ARG A 516 -27.55 -12.89 19.56
C ARG A 516 -27.68 -12.96 18.03
N GLU A 517 -26.72 -13.59 17.37
CA GLU A 517 -26.66 -13.65 15.90
C GLU A 517 -27.28 -14.90 15.27
N ARG A 518 -27.75 -14.74 14.01
CA ARG A 518 -28.60 -15.73 13.32
C ARG A 518 -27.87 -16.97 12.81
N ASP A 519 -26.54 -16.99 12.87
CA ASP A 519 -25.68 -18.00 12.21
C ASP A 519 -24.99 -18.98 13.18
N GLY A 520 -25.05 -18.71 14.49
CA GLY A 520 -24.46 -19.55 15.53
C GLY A 520 -24.05 -18.73 16.75
N VAL A 521 -23.61 -19.42 17.81
CA VAL A 521 -23.10 -18.78 19.04
C VAL A 521 -21.65 -19.20 19.26
N SER A 522 -20.76 -18.22 19.40
CA SER A 522 -19.36 -18.41 19.82
C SER A 522 -19.29 -18.59 21.34
N SER A 523 -18.40 -19.45 21.83
CA SER A 523 -18.11 -19.53 23.29
C SER A 523 -17.18 -18.40 23.77
N ASP A 524 -16.50 -17.72 22.85
CA ASP A 524 -15.66 -16.55 23.10
C ASP A 524 -16.28 -15.28 22.49
N THR A 525 -16.51 -14.25 23.32
CA THR A 525 -17.15 -12.98 22.94
C THR A 525 -16.30 -12.05 22.08
N ASP A 526 -15.02 -12.38 21.87
CA ASP A 526 -14.16 -11.71 20.88
C ASP A 526 -14.33 -12.26 19.45
N TRP A 527 -15.23 -13.23 19.25
CA TRP A 527 -15.60 -13.78 17.93
C TRP A 527 -17.13 -13.85 17.78
N LEU A 528 -17.63 -13.77 16.55
CA LEU A 528 -19.06 -13.94 16.26
C LEU A 528 -19.26 -14.58 14.88
N PHE A 529 -20.34 -15.36 14.70
CA PHE A 529 -20.61 -16.02 13.41
C PHE A 529 -21.21 -15.05 12.39
N MET A 530 -20.63 -15.01 11.18
CA MET A 530 -21.11 -14.20 10.06
C MET A 530 -21.22 -15.02 8.77
N SER A 531 -22.21 -14.68 7.95
CA SER A 531 -22.35 -15.19 6.58
C SER A 531 -22.50 -14.03 5.60
N GLY A 532 -21.90 -14.16 4.42
CA GLY A 532 -21.97 -13.17 3.36
C GLY A 532 -20.91 -13.38 2.29
N THR A 533 -21.15 -12.83 1.11
CA THR A 533 -20.08 -12.58 0.13
C THR A 533 -19.04 -11.60 0.67
N SER A 534 -19.42 -10.73 1.61
CA SER A 534 -18.51 -9.92 2.44
C SER A 534 -17.56 -10.73 3.32
N MET A 535 -17.86 -12.01 3.62
CA MET A 535 -16.94 -12.92 4.33
C MET A 535 -16.07 -13.73 3.34
N ALA A 536 -16.62 -14.09 2.18
CA ALA A 536 -15.90 -14.81 1.14
C ALA A 536 -14.85 -13.94 0.41
N THR A 537 -15.15 -12.65 0.20
CA THR A 537 -14.29 -11.73 -0.58
C THR A 537 -12.93 -11.46 0.08
N PRO A 538 -12.84 -11.18 1.40
CA PRO A 538 -11.55 -11.11 2.10
C PRO A 538 -10.73 -12.42 2.06
N LEU A 539 -11.39 -13.57 1.97
CA LEU A 539 -10.70 -14.86 1.83
C LEU A 539 -10.07 -14.99 0.44
N VAL A 540 -10.79 -14.66 -0.63
CA VAL A 540 -10.23 -14.64 -2.00
C VAL A 540 -9.14 -13.57 -2.14
N ALA A 541 -9.29 -12.43 -1.46
CA ALA A 541 -8.25 -11.40 -1.39
C ALA A 541 -6.93 -11.94 -0.77
N GLY A 542 -7.01 -12.69 0.34
CA GLY A 542 -5.86 -13.41 0.89
C GLY A 542 -5.27 -14.44 -0.08
N CYS A 543 -6.10 -15.12 -0.88
CA CYS A 543 -5.63 -16.03 -1.93
C CYS A 543 -4.88 -15.27 -3.05
N VAL A 544 -5.39 -14.11 -3.48
CA VAL A 544 -4.73 -13.22 -4.46
C VAL A 544 -3.34 -12.80 -3.97
N ALA A 545 -3.22 -12.38 -2.70
CA ALA A 545 -1.95 -11.97 -2.12
C ALA A 545 -0.91 -13.12 -2.14
N LEU A 546 -1.30 -14.32 -1.72
CA LEU A 546 -0.43 -15.51 -1.76
C LEU A 546 -0.04 -15.93 -3.18
N ILE A 547 -0.94 -15.75 -4.16
CA ILE A 547 -0.64 -16.01 -5.58
C ILE A 547 0.37 -15.00 -6.12
N ARG A 548 0.23 -13.70 -5.81
CA ARG A 548 1.22 -12.67 -6.16
C ARG A 548 2.58 -12.96 -5.56
N GLU A 549 2.64 -13.31 -4.26
CA GLU A 549 3.89 -13.67 -3.59
C GLU A 549 4.56 -14.90 -4.25
N ALA A 550 3.77 -15.90 -4.65
CA ALA A 550 4.28 -17.08 -5.35
C ALA A 550 4.82 -16.75 -6.76
N LEU A 551 4.18 -15.82 -7.49
CA LEU A 551 4.65 -15.33 -8.79
C LEU A 551 5.96 -14.56 -8.66
N GLN A 552 6.04 -13.63 -7.69
CA GLN A 552 7.26 -12.85 -7.39
C GLN A 552 8.44 -13.76 -7.01
N LYS A 553 8.20 -14.77 -6.15
CA LYS A 553 9.20 -15.80 -5.79
C LYS A 553 9.67 -16.65 -6.97
N ASN A 554 8.86 -16.77 -8.03
CA ASN A 554 9.21 -17.49 -9.26
C ASN A 554 9.70 -16.57 -10.39
N GLY A 555 9.90 -15.27 -10.13
CA GLY A 555 10.53 -14.32 -11.05
C GLY A 555 9.57 -13.37 -11.78
N ASN A 556 8.26 -13.55 -11.68
CA ASN A 556 7.29 -12.59 -12.22
C ASN A 556 6.98 -11.51 -11.18
N GLN A 557 7.75 -10.41 -11.21
CA GLN A 557 7.64 -9.32 -10.24
C GLN A 557 6.38 -8.45 -10.43
N HIS A 558 5.85 -8.40 -11.66
CA HIS A 558 4.75 -7.53 -12.06
C HIS A 558 3.67 -8.35 -12.77
N SER A 559 3.01 -9.24 -12.02
CA SER A 559 1.92 -10.06 -12.58
C SER A 559 0.67 -9.23 -12.86
N SER A 560 0.09 -9.36 -14.04
CA SER A 560 -1.17 -8.67 -14.36
C SER A 560 -2.37 -9.20 -13.58
N ALA A 561 -3.42 -8.39 -13.48
CA ALA A 561 -4.70 -8.79 -12.92
C ALA A 561 -5.36 -9.91 -13.71
N ALA A 562 -5.20 -9.89 -15.04
CA ALA A 562 -5.62 -10.97 -15.92
C ALA A 562 -4.91 -12.29 -15.58
N LEU A 563 -3.59 -12.27 -15.34
CA LEU A 563 -2.86 -13.46 -14.92
C LEU A 563 -3.36 -13.99 -13.57
N VAL A 564 -3.51 -13.12 -12.57
CA VAL A 564 -4.02 -13.52 -11.25
C VAL A 564 -5.43 -14.15 -11.35
N LYS A 565 -6.32 -13.54 -12.15
CA LYS A 565 -7.67 -14.06 -12.43
C LYS A 565 -7.62 -15.42 -13.14
N ALA A 566 -6.78 -15.58 -14.17
CA ALA A 566 -6.59 -16.84 -14.88
C ALA A 566 -6.07 -17.97 -13.96
N LEU A 567 -5.10 -17.67 -13.09
CA LEU A 567 -4.52 -18.64 -12.14
C LEU A 567 -5.52 -19.11 -11.07
N LEU A 568 -6.39 -18.20 -10.59
CA LEU A 568 -7.48 -18.53 -9.67
C LEU A 568 -8.52 -19.44 -10.34
N ILE A 569 -8.98 -19.07 -11.53
CA ILE A 569 -10.04 -19.77 -12.28
C ILE A 569 -9.58 -21.13 -12.80
N ASN A 570 -8.32 -21.26 -13.25
CA ASN A 570 -7.78 -22.53 -13.76
C ASN A 570 -7.81 -23.65 -12.72
N ARG A 571 -7.59 -23.29 -11.45
CA ARG A 571 -7.49 -24.24 -10.33
C ARG A 571 -8.72 -24.26 -9.43
N ALA A 572 -9.72 -23.44 -9.74
CA ALA A 572 -11.00 -23.47 -9.05
C ALA A 572 -11.64 -24.86 -9.17
N VAL A 573 -12.04 -25.42 -8.03
CA VAL A 573 -12.66 -26.75 -7.95
C VAL A 573 -14.09 -26.68 -8.47
N ASN A 574 -14.53 -27.70 -9.20
CA ASN A 574 -15.93 -27.80 -9.63
C ASN A 574 -16.85 -28.00 -8.42
N TYR A 575 -17.80 -27.08 -8.24
CA TYR A 575 -18.84 -27.14 -7.21
C TYR A 575 -20.26 -27.14 -7.81
N SER A 576 -20.42 -27.18 -9.15
CA SER A 576 -21.73 -27.11 -9.80
C SER A 576 -22.51 -28.43 -9.74
N SER A 577 -21.83 -29.57 -9.81
CA SER A 577 -22.43 -30.91 -9.84
C SER A 577 -23.18 -31.31 -8.57
N LEU A 578 -22.86 -30.69 -7.43
CA LEU A 578 -23.44 -30.99 -6.11
C LEU A 578 -24.74 -30.22 -5.83
N THR A 579 -25.05 -29.19 -6.62
CA THR A 579 -26.17 -28.27 -6.34
C THR A 579 -27.33 -28.38 -7.33
N GLY A 580 -27.18 -29.16 -8.41
CA GLY A 580 -28.22 -29.37 -9.44
C GLY A 580 -28.64 -28.08 -10.18
N ALA A 581 -27.83 -27.02 -10.10
CA ALA A 581 -28.23 -25.66 -10.44
C ALA A 581 -27.75 -25.15 -11.80
N GLY A 582 -26.87 -25.88 -12.49
CA GLY A 582 -26.42 -25.52 -13.84
C GLY A 582 -25.48 -24.31 -13.92
N TYR A 583 -24.61 -24.09 -12.92
CA TYR A 583 -23.50 -23.16 -13.08
C TYR A 583 -22.51 -23.71 -14.10
N ASP A 584 -22.11 -22.88 -15.06
CA ASP A 584 -21.13 -23.28 -16.06
C ASP A 584 -19.73 -23.28 -15.44
N HIS A 585 -19.26 -24.49 -15.11
CA HIS A 585 -17.89 -24.67 -14.68
C HIS A 585 -16.93 -24.46 -15.84
N GLU A 586 -17.28 -24.85 -17.08
CA GLU A 586 -16.39 -24.68 -18.23
C GLU A 586 -16.06 -23.20 -18.41
N SER A 587 -17.05 -22.29 -18.41
CA SER A 587 -16.87 -20.81 -18.41
C SER A 587 -16.34 -20.18 -17.09
N GLY A 588 -15.63 -20.96 -16.27
CA GLY A 588 -14.75 -20.44 -15.21
C GLY A 588 -15.28 -20.45 -13.77
N PHE A 589 -16.55 -20.70 -13.52
CA PHE A 589 -17.10 -20.71 -12.15
C PHE A 589 -16.53 -21.87 -11.29
N GLY A 590 -16.04 -21.58 -10.08
CA GLY A 590 -15.65 -22.64 -9.14
C GLY A 590 -15.16 -22.14 -7.78
N ARG A 591 -14.92 -23.06 -6.83
CA ARG A 591 -14.39 -22.70 -5.50
C ARG A 591 -12.87 -22.55 -5.54
N VAL A 592 -12.33 -21.47 -4.99
CA VAL A 592 -10.88 -21.25 -4.90
C VAL A 592 -10.14 -22.40 -4.21
N ASP A 593 -8.97 -22.77 -4.76
CA ASP A 593 -8.01 -23.72 -4.19
C ASP A 593 -6.58 -23.14 -4.35
N VAL A 594 -6.24 -22.23 -3.43
CA VAL A 594 -4.95 -21.52 -3.43
C VAL A 594 -3.75 -22.47 -3.35
N SER A 595 -3.89 -23.61 -2.66
CA SER A 595 -2.84 -24.63 -2.55
C SER A 595 -2.52 -25.25 -3.92
N SER A 596 -3.55 -25.62 -4.68
CA SER A 596 -3.39 -26.05 -6.08
C SER A 596 -2.77 -24.96 -6.95
N THR A 597 -3.18 -23.69 -6.79
CA THR A 597 -2.66 -22.58 -7.60
C THR A 597 -1.18 -22.31 -7.32
N ILE A 598 -0.76 -22.26 -6.06
CA ILE A 598 0.67 -22.07 -5.69
C ILE A 598 1.52 -23.25 -6.20
N ALA A 599 1.02 -24.48 -6.10
CA ALA A 599 1.71 -25.66 -6.64
C ALA A 599 1.89 -25.58 -8.16
N MET A 600 0.90 -25.04 -8.89
CA MET A 600 0.95 -24.84 -10.35
C MET A 600 2.02 -23.81 -10.77
N ILE A 601 2.21 -22.75 -9.96
CA ILE A 601 3.22 -21.70 -10.18
C ILE A 601 4.64 -22.22 -9.87
N SER A 602 4.77 -23.10 -8.87
CA SER A 602 6.07 -23.51 -8.28
C SER A 602 6.85 -24.57 -9.06
N ARG A 603 6.80 -24.50 -10.40
CA ARG A 603 7.53 -25.30 -11.40
C ARG A 603 7.09 -26.77 -11.55
N SER A 604 6.33 -27.03 -12.63
CA SER A 604 6.18 -28.34 -13.27
C SER A 604 6.34 -28.17 -14.78
N PRO A 605 6.96 -29.10 -15.53
CA PRO A 605 6.98 -29.04 -17.00
C PRO A 605 5.58 -29.23 -17.62
N LEU A 606 4.59 -29.62 -16.82
CA LEU A 606 3.20 -29.86 -17.22
C LEU A 606 2.24 -28.72 -16.82
N SER A 607 2.75 -27.64 -16.22
CA SER A 607 1.98 -26.42 -15.98
C SER A 607 2.77 -25.18 -16.33
N GLY A 608 2.07 -24.09 -16.61
CA GLY A 608 2.71 -22.83 -16.97
C GLY A 608 1.71 -21.72 -17.12
N PHE A 609 2.23 -20.54 -17.41
CA PHE A 609 1.43 -19.36 -17.69
C PHE A 609 2.17 -18.40 -18.61
N VAL A 610 1.42 -17.50 -19.23
CA VAL A 610 1.88 -16.38 -20.06
C VAL A 610 1.17 -15.13 -19.57
N ASP A 611 1.92 -14.04 -19.47
CA ASP A 611 1.41 -12.73 -19.10
C ASP A 611 1.77 -11.76 -20.23
N GLY A 612 0.76 -11.29 -20.96
CA GLY A 612 0.88 -10.51 -22.19
C GLY A 612 0.72 -9.00 -22.01
N GLY A 613 0.80 -8.49 -20.78
CA GLY A 613 0.50 -7.09 -20.44
C GLY A 613 1.26 -6.02 -21.25
N ASN A 614 0.63 -4.85 -21.41
CA ASN A 614 1.05 -3.75 -22.32
C ASN A 614 2.21 -2.87 -21.80
N LYS A 615 2.65 -3.04 -20.55
CA LYS A 615 3.67 -2.18 -19.91
C LYS A 615 4.73 -2.94 -19.11
N LEU A 616 4.78 -4.26 -19.27
CA LEU A 616 5.54 -5.13 -18.39
C LEU A 616 6.60 -5.87 -19.21
N GLU A 617 7.87 -5.64 -18.84
CA GLU A 617 9.00 -6.39 -19.36
C GLU A 617 8.76 -7.88 -19.08
N SER A 618 8.63 -8.67 -20.14
CA SER A 618 8.15 -10.04 -20.05
C SER A 618 9.18 -10.94 -19.37
N SER A 619 8.98 -11.18 -18.07
CA SER A 619 9.66 -12.24 -17.31
C SER A 619 9.20 -13.65 -17.74
N SER A 620 8.15 -13.76 -18.57
CA SER A 620 7.77 -14.98 -19.25
C SER A 620 8.82 -15.39 -20.30
N VAL A 621 9.06 -16.69 -20.41
CA VAL A 621 9.99 -17.30 -21.39
C VAL A 621 9.42 -17.30 -22.83
N TYR A 622 8.35 -16.52 -23.07
CA TYR A 622 7.52 -16.60 -24.27
C TYR A 622 7.39 -15.23 -24.93
N ASP A 623 7.86 -15.14 -26.17
CA ASP A 623 7.67 -13.96 -27.01
C ASP A 623 6.18 -13.82 -27.39
N VAL A 624 5.60 -12.66 -27.09
CA VAL A 624 4.20 -12.28 -27.38
C VAL A 624 4.11 -11.05 -28.30
N SER A 625 5.23 -10.66 -28.93
CA SER A 625 5.32 -9.48 -29.82
C SER A 625 4.27 -9.46 -30.93
N ALA A 626 3.94 -10.63 -31.50
CA ALA A 626 2.90 -10.80 -32.52
C ALA A 626 1.47 -10.42 -32.08
N LEU A 627 1.23 -10.17 -30.79
CA LEU A 627 -0.05 -9.68 -30.25
C LEU A 627 0.04 -8.24 -29.70
N ARG A 628 1.23 -7.62 -29.69
CA ARG A 628 1.48 -6.25 -29.21
C ARG A 628 1.46 -5.19 -30.31
N GLU A 629 1.71 -5.55 -31.57
CA GLU A 629 1.60 -4.59 -32.68
C GLU A 629 0.17 -4.05 -32.82
N THR A 630 0.01 -2.84 -33.38
CA THR A 630 -1.31 -2.20 -33.52
C THR A 630 -2.13 -2.93 -34.59
N LEU A 631 -2.86 -3.96 -34.16
CA LEU A 631 -3.46 -4.98 -35.02
C LEU A 631 -4.52 -4.40 -35.98
N THR A 632 -4.08 -4.15 -37.21
CA THR A 632 -4.97 -4.01 -38.39
C THR A 632 -5.27 -5.37 -39.05
N THR A 633 -4.76 -6.47 -38.48
CA THR A 633 -4.95 -7.87 -38.92
C THR A 633 -5.08 -8.79 -37.69
N ALA A 634 -5.67 -9.97 -37.86
CA ALA A 634 -5.80 -10.95 -36.78
C ALA A 634 -4.44 -11.52 -36.34
N GLY A 635 -4.23 -11.65 -35.03
CA GLY A 635 -2.98 -12.14 -34.44
C GLY A 635 -3.15 -13.55 -33.84
N THR A 636 -2.06 -14.30 -33.70
CA THR A 636 -2.08 -15.63 -33.06
C THR A 636 -0.78 -15.87 -32.31
N TRP A 637 -0.89 -16.36 -31.09
CA TRP A 637 0.21 -16.86 -30.27
C TRP A 637 0.01 -18.36 -30.00
N GLU A 638 1.09 -19.14 -30.08
CA GLU A 638 1.08 -20.57 -29.76
C GLU A 638 2.18 -20.90 -28.74
N SER A 639 1.87 -21.75 -27.75
CA SER A 639 2.87 -22.30 -26.85
C SER A 639 3.82 -23.23 -27.61
N PRO A 640 5.06 -23.45 -27.12
CA PRO A 640 5.82 -24.63 -27.51
C PRO A 640 5.02 -25.91 -27.25
N ALA A 641 5.31 -26.96 -28.03
CA ALA A 641 4.64 -28.25 -27.89
C ALA A 641 4.98 -28.89 -26.52
N ILE A 642 3.98 -28.99 -25.64
CA ILE A 642 4.07 -29.61 -24.34
C ILE A 642 4.04 -31.13 -24.55
N THR A 643 5.16 -31.79 -24.27
CA THR A 643 5.25 -33.26 -24.36
C THR A 643 4.75 -33.89 -23.07
N ILE A 644 3.81 -34.84 -23.17
CA ILE A 644 3.23 -35.53 -22.02
C ILE A 644 3.47 -37.04 -22.10
N PHE A 645 3.69 -37.67 -20.95
CA PHE A 645 3.96 -39.10 -20.87
C PHE A 645 2.73 -39.93 -21.23
N GLU A 646 2.95 -41.17 -21.67
CA GLU A 646 1.88 -42.09 -22.06
C GLU A 646 0.97 -42.44 -20.87
N GLY A 647 -0.33 -42.17 -21.01
CA GLY A 647 -1.32 -42.27 -19.94
C GLY A 647 -2.56 -41.44 -20.25
N ARG A 648 -3.52 -41.39 -19.30
CA ARG A 648 -4.63 -40.43 -19.33
C ARG A 648 -4.29 -39.24 -18.44
N HIS A 649 -4.53 -38.04 -18.94
CA HIS A 649 -4.29 -36.80 -18.22
C HIS A 649 -5.51 -35.88 -18.30
N LYS A 650 -5.78 -35.14 -17.24
CA LYS A 650 -6.65 -33.97 -17.29
C LYS A 650 -5.81 -32.75 -17.62
N LEU A 651 -6.21 -32.01 -18.66
CA LEU A 651 -5.74 -30.65 -18.94
C LEU A 651 -6.82 -29.63 -18.53
N VAL A 652 -6.39 -28.51 -17.96
CA VAL A 652 -7.19 -27.29 -17.85
C VAL A 652 -6.35 -26.12 -18.36
N ALA A 653 -6.85 -25.38 -19.35
CA ALA A 653 -6.26 -24.13 -19.84
C ALA A 653 -7.27 -22.98 -19.68
N THR A 654 -6.82 -21.80 -19.29
CA THR A 654 -7.65 -20.64 -18.98
C THR A 654 -6.99 -19.38 -19.54
N LEU A 655 -7.72 -18.66 -20.39
CA LEU A 655 -7.38 -17.37 -20.97
C LEU A 655 -8.23 -16.29 -20.29
N VAL A 656 -7.62 -15.15 -19.99
CA VAL A 656 -8.32 -13.94 -19.50
C VAL A 656 -7.75 -12.74 -20.22
N TYR A 657 -8.58 -11.79 -20.65
CA TYR A 657 -8.12 -10.54 -21.24
C TYR A 657 -8.78 -9.30 -20.63
N PRO A 658 -7.99 -8.22 -20.31
CA PRO A 658 -8.52 -6.96 -19.81
C PRO A 658 -9.19 -6.18 -20.95
N ASP A 659 -10.50 -6.34 -21.07
CA ASP A 659 -11.29 -5.75 -22.14
C ASP A 659 -11.51 -4.25 -21.92
N PRO A 660 -11.32 -3.39 -22.93
CA PRO A 660 -11.60 -1.96 -22.82
C PRO A 660 -13.03 -1.65 -22.30
N PRO A 661 -13.23 -0.49 -21.65
CA PRO A 661 -14.53 -0.12 -21.12
C PRO A 661 -15.58 0.03 -22.25
N GLY A 662 -16.71 -0.67 -22.10
CA GLY A 662 -17.89 -0.56 -22.95
C GLY A 662 -18.94 -1.60 -22.59
N GLU A 663 -20.21 -1.29 -22.87
CA GLU A 663 -21.43 -2.11 -22.64
C GLU A 663 -21.47 -3.43 -23.45
N ARG A 664 -20.34 -3.86 -24.02
CA ARG A 664 -20.11 -5.13 -24.72
C ARG A 664 -18.65 -5.52 -24.59
N LEU A 665 -18.29 -6.75 -24.95
CA LEU A 665 -16.90 -7.06 -25.30
C LEU A 665 -16.42 -6.13 -26.42
N GLN A 666 -15.26 -5.51 -26.22
CA GLN A 666 -14.60 -4.66 -27.21
C GLN A 666 -13.57 -5.45 -28.02
N ASN A 667 -12.96 -6.46 -27.38
CA ASN A 667 -12.03 -7.43 -27.96
C ASN A 667 -12.67 -8.83 -28.06
N ASN A 668 -12.09 -9.69 -28.89
CA ASN A 668 -12.47 -11.09 -29.06
C ASN A 668 -11.19 -11.92 -29.17
N VAL A 669 -10.84 -12.66 -28.11
CA VAL A 669 -9.59 -13.42 -28.01
C VAL A 669 -9.92 -14.86 -27.65
N ASN A 670 -9.63 -15.77 -28.59
CA ASN A 670 -10.09 -17.15 -28.59
C ASN A 670 -9.00 -18.07 -28.05
N LEU A 671 -9.34 -18.94 -27.11
CA LEU A 671 -8.50 -20.02 -26.59
C LEU A 671 -8.75 -21.30 -27.38
N ILE A 672 -7.69 -21.88 -27.95
CA ILE A 672 -7.73 -23.18 -28.60
C ILE A 672 -6.66 -24.08 -27.97
N VAL A 673 -7.03 -25.31 -27.62
CA VAL A 673 -6.10 -26.34 -27.17
C VAL A 673 -6.03 -27.41 -28.23
N ARG A 674 -4.87 -27.65 -28.82
CA ARG A 674 -4.65 -28.67 -29.85
C ARG A 674 -3.89 -29.87 -29.29
N ALA A 675 -4.34 -31.08 -29.60
CA ALA A 675 -3.75 -32.33 -29.16
C ALA A 675 -3.83 -33.38 -30.27
N GLY A 676 -2.74 -33.58 -31.00
CA GLY A 676 -2.71 -34.43 -32.19
C GLY A 676 -3.60 -33.85 -33.30
N ASN A 677 -4.57 -34.63 -33.79
CA ASN A 677 -5.51 -34.22 -34.84
C ASN A 677 -6.85 -33.70 -34.26
N SER A 678 -6.89 -33.32 -32.99
CA SER A 678 -8.11 -32.85 -32.31
C SER A 678 -7.83 -31.54 -31.60
N GLU A 679 -8.83 -30.68 -31.52
CA GLU A 679 -8.76 -29.43 -30.76
C GLU A 679 -10.03 -29.21 -29.94
N ARG A 680 -9.92 -28.37 -28.91
CA ARG A 680 -11.02 -27.88 -28.06
C ARG A 680 -10.93 -26.37 -27.95
N HIS A 681 -12.07 -25.72 -27.96
CA HIS A 681 -12.20 -24.26 -27.99
C HIS A 681 -12.77 -23.78 -26.65
N GLY A 682 -12.38 -22.58 -26.22
CA GLY A 682 -12.80 -21.99 -24.95
C GLY A 682 -14.32 -21.98 -24.78
N ASN A 683 -14.79 -22.40 -23.62
CA ASN A 683 -16.20 -22.44 -23.20
C ASN A 683 -17.15 -23.31 -24.07
N MET A 684 -16.65 -23.96 -25.14
CA MET A 684 -17.44 -24.82 -26.03
C MET A 684 -17.46 -26.31 -25.60
N GLY A 685 -16.69 -26.68 -24.58
CA GLY A 685 -16.60 -28.06 -24.07
C GLY A 685 -16.00 -29.05 -25.08
N SER A 686 -16.86 -29.75 -25.83
CA SER A 686 -16.47 -30.61 -26.96
C SER A 686 -17.04 -30.17 -28.31
N GLU A 687 -17.87 -29.13 -28.33
CA GLU A 687 -18.47 -28.60 -29.56
C GLU A 687 -17.47 -27.71 -30.32
N PRO A 688 -17.57 -27.62 -31.66
CA PRO A 688 -16.82 -26.66 -32.45
C PRO A 688 -17.46 -25.26 -32.38
N GLY A 689 -16.67 -24.23 -32.64
CA GLY A 689 -17.11 -22.83 -32.63
C GLY A 689 -16.31 -21.99 -31.66
N PHE A 690 -16.78 -20.80 -31.33
CA PHE A 690 -16.07 -19.88 -30.44
C PHE A 690 -17.08 -19.15 -29.55
N ASP A 691 -16.70 -18.89 -28.31
CA ASP A 691 -17.45 -18.00 -27.43
C ASP A 691 -17.11 -16.54 -27.79
N HIS A 692 -18.13 -15.70 -27.77
CA HIS A 692 -18.04 -14.27 -28.05
C HIS A 692 -18.82 -13.47 -26.99
N THR A 693 -19.00 -14.04 -25.79
CA THR A 693 -19.89 -13.50 -24.75
C THR A 693 -19.23 -13.23 -23.40
N ASP A 694 -18.03 -13.74 -23.12
CA ASP A 694 -17.20 -13.32 -21.97
C ASP A 694 -15.72 -13.04 -22.33
N ASN A 695 -14.97 -12.52 -21.35
CA ASN A 695 -13.52 -12.28 -21.45
C ASN A 695 -12.68 -13.32 -20.70
N VAL A 696 -13.23 -14.50 -20.45
CA VAL A 696 -12.67 -15.60 -19.64
C VAL A 696 -12.92 -16.94 -20.33
N GLU A 697 -12.11 -17.25 -21.33
CA GLU A 697 -12.22 -18.52 -22.03
C GLU A 697 -11.46 -19.64 -21.31
N ARG A 698 -12.07 -20.83 -21.22
CA ARG A 698 -11.45 -21.98 -20.56
C ARG A 698 -11.78 -23.29 -21.24
N VAL A 699 -10.79 -24.18 -21.26
CA VAL A 699 -10.89 -25.53 -21.82
C VAL A 699 -10.55 -26.54 -20.74
N ILE A 700 -11.49 -27.42 -20.40
CA ILE A 700 -11.18 -28.69 -19.73
C ILE A 700 -11.09 -29.81 -20.77
N TRP A 701 -10.06 -30.66 -20.62
CA TRP A 701 -9.92 -31.92 -21.36
C TRP A 701 -9.64 -33.05 -20.37
N GLU A 702 -10.69 -33.77 -19.96
CA GLU A 702 -10.59 -34.81 -18.91
C GLU A 702 -9.75 -36.02 -19.35
N ASP A 703 -10.05 -36.60 -20.52
CA ASP A 703 -9.38 -37.81 -21.03
C ASP A 703 -8.36 -37.50 -22.15
N LEU A 704 -7.34 -36.71 -21.83
CA LEU A 704 -6.27 -36.38 -22.77
C LEU A 704 -5.26 -37.54 -22.89
N SER A 705 -5.04 -38.03 -24.11
CA SER A 705 -4.17 -39.19 -24.43
C SER A 705 -3.14 -38.92 -25.54
N SER A 706 -3.13 -37.73 -26.13
CA SER A 706 -2.08 -37.30 -27.08
C SER A 706 -0.71 -37.25 -26.39
N LYS A 707 0.38 -37.51 -27.12
CA LYS A 707 1.76 -37.34 -26.59
C LYS A 707 2.24 -35.88 -26.62
N THR A 708 1.57 -35.01 -27.37
CA THR A 708 1.91 -33.60 -27.54
C THR A 708 0.67 -32.71 -27.52
N VAL A 709 0.80 -31.54 -26.90
CA VAL A 709 -0.27 -30.55 -26.73
C VAL A 709 0.26 -29.14 -27.03
N THR A 710 -0.55 -28.31 -27.68
CA THR A 710 -0.26 -26.88 -27.90
C THR A 710 -1.41 -26.04 -27.38
N ILE A 711 -1.11 -24.98 -26.64
CA ILE A 711 -2.07 -23.95 -26.22
C ILE A 711 -1.97 -22.77 -27.18
N VAL A 712 -3.09 -22.26 -27.67
CA VAL A 712 -3.14 -21.23 -28.70
C VAL A 712 -4.10 -20.13 -28.25
N ALA A 713 -3.70 -18.88 -28.44
CA ALA A 713 -4.57 -17.71 -28.30
C ALA A 713 -4.65 -16.96 -29.63
N GLN A 714 -5.87 -16.67 -30.09
CA GLN A 714 -6.14 -16.04 -31.38
C GLN A 714 -7.01 -14.80 -31.22
N VAL A 715 -6.44 -13.63 -31.53
CA VAL A 715 -7.16 -12.35 -31.54
C VAL A 715 -7.89 -12.20 -32.87
N GLN A 716 -9.21 -12.06 -32.83
CA GLN A 716 -10.02 -11.68 -33.98
C GLN A 716 -10.09 -10.15 -34.09
N ALA A 717 -9.84 -9.62 -35.29
CA ALA A 717 -9.78 -8.18 -35.52
C ALA A 717 -11.19 -7.53 -35.47
N PHE A 718 -11.46 -6.76 -34.42
CA PHE A 718 -12.64 -5.89 -34.29
C PHE A 718 -12.25 -4.42 -34.08
N THR A 719 -13.26 -3.54 -34.06
CA THR A 719 -13.17 -2.11 -34.43
C THR A 719 -12.15 -1.26 -33.66
N ARG A 720 -11.09 -0.82 -34.35
CA ARG A 720 -10.22 0.32 -34.01
C ARG A 720 -9.81 0.41 -32.53
N VAL A 721 -9.17 -0.64 -32.03
CA VAL A 721 -8.36 -0.52 -30.81
C VAL A 721 -7.08 0.27 -31.16
N SER A 722 -6.86 1.41 -30.53
CA SER A 722 -5.66 2.26 -30.71
C SER A 722 -4.55 1.96 -29.69
N SER A 723 -4.66 0.81 -29.01
CA SER A 723 -3.76 0.33 -27.95
C SER A 723 -3.41 -1.13 -28.20
N GLU A 724 -2.28 -1.56 -27.63
CA GLU A 724 -1.83 -2.95 -27.65
C GLU A 724 -2.85 -3.86 -26.92
N GLN A 725 -2.98 -5.13 -27.31
CA GLN A 725 -3.85 -6.07 -26.60
C GLN A 725 -3.07 -6.89 -25.56
N ALA A 726 -3.45 -6.71 -24.30
CA ALA A 726 -3.02 -7.56 -23.21
C ALA A 726 -3.94 -8.78 -23.09
N PHE A 727 -3.38 -9.87 -22.56
CA PHE A 727 -4.07 -11.10 -22.20
C PHE A 727 -3.20 -11.89 -21.20
N ALA A 728 -3.74 -12.91 -20.56
CA ALA A 728 -2.97 -13.86 -19.79
C ALA A 728 -3.54 -15.27 -19.95
N ILE A 729 -2.68 -16.28 -19.95
CA ILE A 729 -3.05 -17.69 -20.08
C ILE A 729 -2.43 -18.45 -18.92
N ALA A 730 -3.18 -19.34 -18.27
CA ALA A 730 -2.67 -20.32 -17.32
C ALA A 730 -3.07 -21.73 -17.78
N TRP A 731 -2.19 -22.71 -17.64
CA TRP A 731 -2.52 -24.12 -17.91
C TRP A 731 -1.94 -25.07 -16.87
N SER A 732 -2.65 -26.17 -16.63
CA SER A 732 -2.13 -27.32 -15.89
C SER A 732 -2.57 -28.64 -16.51
N ILE A 733 -1.63 -29.58 -16.61
CA ILE A 733 -1.85 -30.96 -17.03
C ILE A 733 -1.46 -31.88 -15.87
N ARG A 734 -2.32 -32.84 -15.55
CA ARG A 734 -2.11 -33.81 -14.46
C ARG A 734 -2.55 -35.21 -14.88
N ALA A 735 -1.82 -36.24 -14.49
CA ALA A 735 -2.27 -37.62 -14.66
C ALA A 735 -3.59 -37.86 -13.89
N MET A 736 -4.44 -38.75 -14.42
CA MET A 736 -5.69 -39.20 -13.79
C MET A 736 -5.61 -40.62 -13.24
#